data_AF-K6WMV0-F1
#
_entry.id   AF-K6WMV0-F1
#
_cell.length_a   1.000
_cell.length_b   1.000
_cell.length_c   1.000
_cell.angle_alpha   90.00
_cell.angle_beta   90.00
_cell.angle_gamma   90.00
#
_symmetry.space_group_name_H-M   'P 1'
#
loop_
_entity.id
_entity.type
_entity.pdbx_description
1 polymer ?
#
loop_
_entity_poly.entity_id
_entity_poly.type
_entity_poly.pdbx_seq_one_letter_code
_entity_poly.pdbx_strand_id
1 'polypeptide(L)'
;MAGRIREEDVEAVKERAAIEDVVRDHVTLTRAGTGRLKGLCPFHDEKTASFTVRPAAGRWHCFGCNEGGDVISFLMKVDHVTFVEAVEALAGRFGVHLQYEEGAAPEPGAHGRRRRLMEAHRVAEEFYHDGLLRLPDARAGRDFLRARGFDSAAAAHFGVGYAPRTGTALVAHLRDKGFTEDDLVLAGLIGRSERGPYDRFRGRLVWPIRDITGATVGFGARRLFDDDRVGAKYLNTAESPIYKKTTVLYGLDLAKKAIATSRRAVVVEGYTDVMAAHLAGVESAVATCGTAFGPDHVGTLRRILRDDSGANPARTVFTFDGDAAGQKAAMRAFEFDQKWASQSYVAVADGGQDPCDLRLSSGDAAVRLLIEGAAPMFEFAVRTTLAAFDLGTAEGRVAGMRAVAPIIAGIRDQALRPEYTRTVAGWIGVEVDQLHRIVAQVGRGPQAVDPRSRRRERDQAPEAEAASTLLPRPDLRDPDVDREHQLLQMLVQYPQSFSDDDAAVLAGTPFTDAAHRRVQHAVLGAWDDRGSVSARGWLETVEAGAGEEVGSLVSELAMAPLQALPDPRTGGPDQRYVADLLTRTREVALSRRIAETTGAMQRAEADDPGRVHTLAVELTGLQSELARLRMGVA
;
A
#
# COMPACT_ATOMS: atom_id res chain seq x y z
N MET A 1 -6.51 -10.06 -33.12
CA MET A 1 -6.40 -8.67 -32.61
C MET A 1 -7.81 -8.20 -32.34
N ALA A 2 -8.10 -7.69 -31.14
CA ALA A 2 -9.42 -7.11 -30.87
C ALA A 2 -9.65 -5.93 -31.83
N GLY A 3 -10.80 -5.89 -32.50
CA GLY A 3 -11.18 -4.76 -33.36
C GLY A 3 -11.15 -3.45 -32.58
N ARG A 4 -10.80 -2.34 -33.24
CA ARG A 4 -10.79 -1.02 -32.62
C ARG A 4 -12.23 -0.51 -32.51
N ILE A 5 -12.72 -0.17 -31.32
CA ILE A 5 -14.04 0.46 -31.15
C ILE A 5 -14.02 1.80 -31.88
N ARG A 6 -15.09 2.11 -32.62
CA ARG A 6 -15.21 3.41 -33.29
C ARG A 6 -15.17 4.55 -32.28
N GLU A 7 -14.46 5.61 -32.64
CA GLU A 7 -14.27 6.78 -31.77
C GLU A 7 -15.62 7.46 -31.46
N GLU A 8 -16.57 7.43 -32.40
CA GLU A 8 -17.94 7.94 -32.23
C GLU A 8 -18.71 7.21 -31.11
N ASP A 9 -18.56 5.89 -31.00
CA ASP A 9 -19.25 5.08 -29.99
C ASP A 9 -18.60 5.23 -28.61
N VAL A 10 -17.27 5.38 -28.57
CA VAL A 10 -16.55 5.70 -27.32
C VAL A 10 -17.04 7.04 -26.77
N GLU A 11 -17.24 8.05 -27.63
CA GLU A 11 -17.74 9.35 -27.20
C GLU A 11 -19.21 9.27 -26.78
N ALA A 12 -20.05 8.52 -27.51
CA ALA A 12 -21.44 8.27 -27.12
C ALA A 12 -21.55 7.58 -25.75
N VAL A 13 -20.63 6.67 -25.42
CA VAL A 13 -20.54 6.07 -24.08
C VAL A 13 -20.21 7.13 -23.02
N LYS A 14 -19.24 8.02 -23.28
CA LYS A 14 -18.87 9.09 -22.33
C LYS A 14 -19.99 10.11 -22.11
N GLU A 15 -20.75 10.45 -23.16
CA GLU A 15 -21.88 11.36 -23.06
C GLU A 15 -23.05 10.77 -22.26
N ARG A 16 -23.29 9.46 -22.41
CA ARG A 16 -24.45 8.79 -21.79
C ARG A 16 -24.17 8.26 -20.40
N ALA A 17 -22.91 7.94 -20.09
CA ALA A 17 -22.46 7.51 -18.77
C ALA A 17 -22.10 8.74 -17.92
N ALA A 18 -23.08 9.30 -17.21
CA ALA A 18 -22.85 10.38 -16.26
C ALA A 18 -21.81 9.95 -15.21
N ILE A 19 -20.69 10.68 -15.16
CA ILE A 19 -19.53 10.31 -14.35
C ILE A 19 -19.88 10.20 -12.86
N GLU A 20 -20.75 11.07 -12.35
CA GLU A 20 -21.19 11.04 -10.97
C GLU A 20 -21.96 9.77 -10.60
N ASP A 21 -22.71 9.20 -11.53
CA ASP A 21 -23.53 8.00 -11.28
C ASP A 21 -22.63 6.77 -11.19
N VAL A 22 -21.65 6.68 -12.10
CA VAL A 22 -20.65 5.60 -12.07
C VAL A 22 -19.77 5.70 -10.82
N VAL A 23 -19.31 6.90 -10.47
CA VAL A 23 -18.46 7.09 -9.29
C VAL A 23 -19.23 6.79 -7.99
N ARG A 24 -20.52 7.14 -7.89
CA ARG A 24 -21.33 6.93 -6.68
C ARG A 24 -21.45 5.48 -6.24
N ASP A 25 -21.27 4.54 -7.16
CA ASP A 25 -21.26 3.10 -6.86
C ASP A 25 -20.04 2.70 -6.01
N HIS A 26 -18.95 3.48 -6.07
CA HIS A 26 -17.69 3.18 -5.40
C HIS A 26 -17.31 4.21 -4.32
N VAL A 27 -17.70 5.47 -4.49
CA VAL A 27 -17.29 6.60 -3.65
C VAL A 27 -18.51 7.39 -3.18
N THR A 28 -18.59 7.64 -1.87
CA THR A 28 -19.61 8.54 -1.33
C THR A 28 -19.26 9.99 -1.69
N LEU A 29 -20.06 10.60 -2.58
CA LEU A 29 -19.87 11.96 -3.05
C LEU A 29 -20.74 12.97 -2.30
N THR A 30 -20.12 14.04 -1.81
CA THR A 30 -20.76 15.22 -1.20
C THR A 30 -20.57 16.45 -2.08
N ARG A 31 -21.41 17.49 -1.94
CA ARG A 31 -21.27 18.73 -2.73
C ARG A 31 -20.10 19.56 -2.18
N ALA A 32 -19.24 20.07 -3.07
CA ALA A 32 -18.10 20.92 -2.70
C ALA A 32 -18.04 22.19 -3.56
N GLY A 33 -19.03 23.06 -3.37
CA GLY A 33 -19.23 24.26 -4.19
C GLY A 33 -20.11 24.02 -5.42
N THR A 34 -20.29 25.06 -6.23
CA THR A 34 -21.16 25.01 -7.42
C THR A 34 -20.57 24.09 -8.49
N GLY A 35 -21.32 23.07 -8.90
CA GLY A 35 -20.94 22.16 -10.00
C GLY A 35 -19.79 21.19 -9.69
N ARG A 36 -19.44 21.00 -8.41
CA ARG A 36 -18.38 20.05 -7.99
C ARG A 36 -18.87 19.10 -6.92
N LEU A 37 -18.49 17.84 -7.05
CA LEU A 37 -18.70 16.80 -6.07
C LEU A 37 -17.34 16.36 -5.52
N LYS A 38 -17.32 15.93 -4.26
CA LYS A 38 -16.08 15.59 -3.56
C LYS A 38 -16.29 14.36 -2.67
N GLY A 39 -15.29 13.50 -2.63
CA GLY A 39 -15.27 12.29 -1.82
C GLY A 39 -13.84 11.92 -1.45
N LEU A 40 -13.68 10.79 -0.76
CA LEU A 40 -12.37 10.19 -0.52
C LEU A 40 -11.93 9.42 -1.76
N CYS A 41 -10.65 9.50 -2.08
CA CYS A 41 -10.09 8.84 -3.23
C CYS A 41 -10.13 7.32 -3.10
N PRO A 42 -10.63 6.59 -4.10
CA PRO A 42 -10.63 5.13 -4.08
C PRO A 42 -9.26 4.53 -4.44
N PHE A 43 -8.32 5.35 -4.91
CA PHE A 43 -7.03 4.92 -5.48
C PHE A 43 -5.85 5.09 -4.53
N HIS A 44 -5.99 5.92 -3.51
CA HIS A 44 -4.95 6.12 -2.51
C HIS A 44 -5.56 6.54 -1.18
N ASP A 45 -4.73 6.49 -0.15
CA ASP A 45 -5.14 6.74 1.21
C ASP A 45 -5.05 8.22 1.57
N GLU A 46 -6.19 8.81 1.92
CA GLU A 46 -6.30 10.21 2.31
C GLU A 46 -7.34 10.44 3.41
N LYS A 47 -7.07 11.42 4.28
CA LYS A 47 -7.94 11.81 5.40
C LYS A 47 -8.87 12.95 5.05
N THR A 48 -8.43 13.82 4.15
CA THR A 48 -9.23 14.91 3.62
C THR A 48 -9.68 14.48 2.24
N ALA A 49 -10.97 14.59 1.97
CA ALA A 49 -11.49 14.40 0.63
C ALA A 49 -10.61 15.20 -0.33
N SER A 50 -10.01 14.56 -1.32
CA SER A 50 -9.29 15.22 -2.42
C SER A 50 -9.81 14.73 -3.77
N PHE A 51 -10.51 13.59 -3.78
CA PHE A 51 -11.22 13.10 -4.95
C PHE A 51 -12.37 14.04 -5.30
N THR A 52 -12.25 14.71 -6.43
CA THR A 52 -13.19 15.70 -6.93
C THR A 52 -13.73 15.26 -8.28
N VAL A 53 -15.05 15.24 -8.41
CA VAL A 53 -15.76 14.97 -9.66
C VAL A 53 -16.39 16.27 -10.14
N ARG A 54 -16.27 16.56 -11.43
CA ARG A 54 -16.93 17.68 -12.10
C ARG A 54 -17.91 17.14 -13.14
N PRO A 55 -19.20 16.95 -12.78
CA PRO A 55 -20.23 16.42 -13.68
C PRO A 55 -20.27 17.08 -15.05
N ALA A 56 -20.34 18.42 -15.08
CA ALA A 56 -20.41 19.18 -16.32
C ALA A 56 -19.17 19.03 -17.24
N ALA A 57 -18.04 18.60 -16.69
CA ALA A 57 -16.82 18.33 -17.45
C ALA A 57 -16.63 16.84 -17.77
N GLY A 58 -17.43 15.94 -17.21
CA GLY A 58 -17.26 14.49 -17.36
C GLY A 58 -15.93 13.95 -16.82
N ARG A 59 -15.32 14.64 -15.84
CA ARG A 59 -13.96 14.36 -15.35
C ARG A 59 -13.89 14.22 -13.83
N TRP A 60 -12.95 13.40 -13.37
CA TRP A 60 -12.56 13.27 -11.97
C TRP A 60 -11.05 13.55 -11.81
N HIS A 61 -10.67 14.04 -10.64
CA HIS A 61 -9.27 14.20 -10.25
C HIS A 61 -9.12 14.05 -8.75
N CYS A 62 -8.05 13.41 -8.33
CA CYS A 62 -7.70 13.16 -6.95
C CYS A 62 -6.45 13.95 -6.59
N PHE A 63 -6.61 15.02 -5.79
CA PHE A 63 -5.51 15.94 -5.46
C PHE A 63 -4.48 15.35 -4.46
N GLY A 64 -4.72 14.17 -3.91
CA GLY A 64 -3.79 13.50 -3.00
C GLY A 64 -2.85 12.49 -3.68
N CYS A 65 -3.30 11.72 -4.68
CA CYS A 65 -2.43 10.85 -5.48
C CYS A 65 -2.17 11.34 -6.91
N ASN A 66 -2.73 12.50 -7.27
CA ASN A 66 -2.59 13.11 -8.59
C ASN A 66 -3.14 12.27 -9.75
N GLU A 67 -4.06 11.37 -9.44
CA GLU A 67 -4.74 10.55 -10.45
C GLU A 67 -5.98 11.27 -10.96
N GLY A 68 -6.27 11.15 -12.25
CA GLY A 68 -7.45 11.78 -12.86
C GLY A 68 -7.80 11.19 -14.20
N GLY A 69 -9.00 11.51 -14.68
CA GLY A 69 -9.47 11.06 -15.97
C GLY A 69 -10.98 11.24 -16.17
N ASP A 70 -11.50 10.56 -17.19
CA ASP A 70 -12.93 10.45 -17.50
C ASP A 70 -13.60 9.24 -16.82
N VAL A 71 -14.87 9.02 -17.12
CA VAL A 71 -15.67 7.89 -16.60
C VAL A 71 -15.11 6.52 -16.96
N ILE A 72 -14.49 6.37 -18.14
CA ILE A 72 -13.88 5.11 -18.61
C ILE A 72 -12.62 4.81 -17.81
N SER A 73 -11.70 5.77 -17.73
CA SER A 73 -10.46 5.64 -16.96
C SER A 73 -10.69 5.46 -15.46
N PHE A 74 -11.79 6.02 -14.91
CA PHE A 74 -12.22 5.70 -13.54
C PHE A 74 -12.52 4.21 -13.39
N LEU A 75 -13.35 3.66 -14.27
CA LEU A 75 -13.78 2.27 -14.22
C LEU A 75 -12.60 1.31 -14.43
N MET A 76 -11.72 1.62 -15.37
CA MET A 76 -10.47 0.88 -15.59
C MET A 76 -9.63 0.77 -14.31
N LYS A 77 -9.48 1.88 -13.58
CA LYS A 77 -8.66 1.91 -12.36
C LYS A 77 -9.34 1.24 -11.18
N VAL A 78 -10.64 1.43 -11.00
CA VAL A 78 -11.38 0.93 -9.82
C VAL A 78 -11.68 -0.56 -9.92
N ASP A 79 -11.97 -1.06 -11.12
CA ASP A 79 -12.30 -2.47 -11.37
C ASP A 79 -11.12 -3.27 -11.96
N HIS A 80 -9.98 -2.60 -12.22
CA HIS A 80 -8.78 -3.17 -12.82
C HIS A 80 -9.04 -3.85 -14.17
N VAL A 81 -9.82 -3.19 -15.02
CA VAL A 81 -10.22 -3.65 -16.34
C VAL A 81 -9.53 -2.85 -17.46
N THR A 82 -9.40 -3.46 -18.63
CA THR A 82 -8.81 -2.81 -19.81
C THR A 82 -9.72 -1.72 -20.38
N PHE A 83 -9.20 -0.90 -21.31
CA PHE A 83 -9.99 0.16 -21.95
C PHE A 83 -11.23 -0.38 -22.67
N VAL A 84 -11.05 -1.42 -23.50
CA VAL A 84 -12.14 -2.06 -24.24
C VAL A 84 -13.20 -2.62 -23.28
N GLU A 85 -12.75 -3.27 -22.21
CA GLU A 85 -13.62 -3.77 -21.14
C GLU A 85 -14.45 -2.63 -20.53
N ALA A 86 -13.81 -1.56 -20.06
CA ALA A 86 -14.50 -0.44 -19.45
C ALA A 86 -15.55 0.20 -20.38
N VAL A 87 -15.25 0.33 -21.67
CA VAL A 87 -16.20 0.84 -22.68
C VAL A 87 -17.39 -0.12 -22.86
N GLU A 88 -17.15 -1.44 -22.95
CA GLU A 88 -18.21 -2.45 -23.06
C GLU A 88 -19.13 -2.51 -21.83
N ALA A 89 -18.57 -2.41 -20.62
CA ALA A 89 -19.35 -2.39 -19.39
C ALA A 89 -20.27 -1.17 -19.31
N LEU A 90 -19.73 0.01 -19.64
CA LEU A 90 -20.52 1.24 -19.65
C LEU A 90 -21.57 1.22 -20.78
N ALA A 91 -21.21 0.74 -21.97
CA ALA A 91 -22.14 0.60 -23.09
C ALA A 91 -23.32 -0.32 -22.75
N GLY A 92 -23.04 -1.48 -22.14
CA GLY A 92 -24.08 -2.41 -21.70
C GLY A 92 -24.98 -1.85 -20.59
N ARG A 93 -24.44 -1.03 -19.69
CA ARG A 93 -25.18 -0.40 -18.60
C ARG A 93 -26.07 0.76 -19.07
N PHE A 94 -25.57 1.58 -20.00
CA PHE A 94 -26.25 2.80 -20.46
C PHE A 94 -26.94 2.65 -21.83
N GLY A 95 -26.98 1.42 -22.37
CA GLY A 95 -27.70 1.09 -23.59
C GLY A 95 -27.11 1.68 -24.86
N VAL A 96 -25.78 1.79 -24.95
CA VAL A 96 -25.07 2.25 -26.15
C VAL A 96 -24.65 1.04 -27.00
N HIS A 97 -24.93 1.09 -28.31
CA HIS A 97 -24.48 0.06 -29.25
C HIS A 97 -23.07 0.40 -29.75
N LEU A 98 -22.13 -0.53 -29.62
CA LEU A 98 -20.74 -0.36 -30.06
C LEU A 98 -20.50 -1.00 -31.43
N GLN A 99 -19.76 -0.31 -32.30
CA GLN A 99 -19.29 -0.73 -33.61
C GLN A 99 -17.75 -0.76 -33.61
N TYR A 100 -17.16 -1.65 -34.44
CA TYR A 100 -15.71 -1.87 -34.50
C TYR A 100 -15.18 -1.67 -35.93
N GLU A 101 -14.02 -1.02 -36.07
CA GLU A 101 -13.29 -0.85 -37.33
C GLU A 101 -12.21 -1.93 -37.46
N GLU A 102 -12.16 -2.59 -38.63
CA GLU A 102 -11.29 -3.70 -39.04
C GLU A 102 -10.93 -4.75 -37.97
N GLY A 103 -11.59 -5.89 -38.08
CA GLY A 103 -11.51 -7.02 -37.16
C GLY A 103 -12.93 -7.44 -36.78
N ALA A 104 -13.14 -8.74 -36.53
CA ALA A 104 -14.33 -9.13 -35.81
C ALA A 104 -14.35 -8.36 -34.47
N ALA A 105 -15.53 -7.94 -34.02
CA ALA A 105 -15.68 -7.47 -32.64
C ALA A 105 -14.89 -8.45 -31.74
N PRO A 106 -14.06 -7.98 -30.79
CA PRO A 106 -13.65 -8.86 -29.70
C PRO A 106 -14.94 -9.54 -29.22
N GLU A 107 -14.95 -10.88 -29.13
CA GLU A 107 -16.16 -11.57 -28.66
C GLU A 107 -16.67 -10.82 -27.43
N PRO A 108 -17.97 -10.44 -27.37
CA PRO A 108 -18.51 -9.60 -26.31
C PRO A 108 -18.33 -10.31 -24.97
N GLY A 109 -17.21 -10.07 -24.29
CA GLY A 109 -16.58 -11.26 -23.74
C GLY A 109 -15.50 -11.06 -22.72
N ALA A 110 -14.99 -9.89 -22.38
CA ALA A 110 -14.11 -9.80 -21.20
C ALA A 110 -14.92 -9.54 -19.92
N HIS A 111 -15.87 -8.59 -19.94
CA HIS A 111 -16.96 -8.54 -18.95
C HIS A 111 -17.94 -9.69 -19.11
N GLY A 112 -18.20 -10.11 -20.36
CA GLY A 112 -18.99 -11.30 -20.66
C GLY A 112 -18.37 -12.57 -20.06
N ARG A 113 -17.06 -12.78 -20.25
CA ARG A 113 -16.33 -13.93 -19.68
C ARG A 113 -16.17 -13.79 -18.19
N ARG A 114 -15.76 -12.64 -17.63
CA ARG A 114 -15.71 -12.45 -16.16
C ARG A 114 -17.05 -12.81 -15.51
N ARG A 115 -18.15 -12.27 -16.04
CA ARG A 115 -19.52 -12.60 -15.61
C ARG A 115 -19.83 -14.09 -15.81
N ARG A 116 -19.42 -14.69 -16.93
CA ARG A 116 -19.60 -16.12 -17.20
C ARG A 116 -18.80 -17.01 -16.25
N LEU A 117 -17.58 -16.63 -15.88
CA LEU A 117 -16.77 -17.33 -14.88
C LEU A 117 -17.42 -17.23 -13.49
N MET A 118 -17.93 -16.06 -13.11
CA MET A 118 -18.68 -15.86 -11.86
C MET A 118 -19.98 -16.67 -11.87
N GLU A 119 -20.71 -16.69 -12.98
CA GLU A 119 -21.94 -17.48 -13.13
C GLU A 119 -21.64 -18.99 -13.08
N ALA A 120 -20.53 -19.45 -13.67
CA ALA A 120 -20.07 -20.83 -13.52
C ALA A 120 -19.76 -21.19 -12.06
N HIS A 121 -19.18 -20.27 -11.29
CA HIS A 121 -18.94 -20.46 -9.86
C HIS A 121 -20.23 -20.45 -9.04
N ARG A 122 -21.18 -19.57 -9.34
CA ARG A 122 -22.51 -19.56 -8.71
C ARG A 122 -23.23 -20.89 -8.91
N VAL A 123 -23.23 -21.40 -10.13
CA VAL A 123 -23.80 -22.71 -10.47
C VAL A 123 -23.04 -23.85 -9.80
N ALA A 124 -21.71 -23.80 -9.77
CA ALA A 124 -20.88 -24.80 -9.10
C ALA A 124 -21.13 -24.83 -7.58
N GLU A 125 -21.35 -23.67 -6.96
CA GLU A 125 -21.72 -23.56 -5.56
C GLU A 125 -23.06 -24.27 -5.28
N GLU A 126 -24.10 -23.98 -6.07
CA GLU A 126 -25.40 -24.66 -5.97
C GLU A 126 -25.25 -26.18 -6.11
N PHE A 127 -24.47 -26.61 -7.10
CA PHE A 127 -24.17 -28.02 -7.34
C PHE A 127 -23.50 -28.69 -6.13
N TYR A 128 -22.49 -28.05 -5.54
CA TYR A 128 -21.81 -28.58 -4.36
C TYR A 128 -22.71 -28.58 -3.13
N HIS A 129 -23.50 -27.53 -2.92
CA HIS A 129 -24.44 -27.45 -1.81
C HIS A 129 -25.49 -28.56 -1.90
N ASP A 130 -26.09 -28.77 -3.08
CA ASP A 130 -27.01 -29.88 -3.34
C ASP A 130 -26.33 -31.24 -3.10
N GLY A 131 -25.07 -31.36 -3.52
CA GLY A 131 -24.23 -32.52 -3.27
C GLY A 131 -24.11 -32.86 -1.79
N LEU A 132 -23.90 -31.86 -0.93
CA LEU A 132 -23.81 -32.05 0.54
C LEU A 132 -25.12 -32.58 1.13
N LEU A 133 -26.26 -32.13 0.60
CA LEU A 133 -27.57 -32.50 1.10
C LEU A 133 -28.00 -33.89 0.64
N ARG A 134 -27.77 -34.22 -0.63
CA ARG A 134 -28.40 -35.37 -1.30
C ARG A 134 -27.50 -36.56 -1.48
N LEU A 135 -26.18 -36.37 -1.61
CA LEU A 135 -25.30 -37.49 -1.96
C LEU A 135 -25.03 -38.40 -0.75
N PRO A 136 -25.05 -39.73 -0.95
CA PRO A 136 -24.72 -40.68 0.11
C PRO A 136 -23.29 -40.54 0.63
N ASP A 137 -22.31 -40.35 -0.26
CA ASP A 137 -20.88 -40.20 0.07
C ASP A 137 -20.55 -38.88 0.79
N ALA A 138 -21.43 -37.88 0.67
CA ALA A 138 -21.35 -36.65 1.46
C ALA A 138 -21.61 -36.85 2.97
N ARG A 139 -22.02 -38.06 3.41
CA ARG A 139 -22.18 -38.38 4.84
C ARG A 139 -20.92 -38.06 5.64
N ALA A 140 -19.73 -38.39 5.12
CA ALA A 140 -18.48 -38.08 5.79
C ALA A 140 -18.29 -36.57 6.03
N GLY A 141 -18.71 -35.74 5.08
CA GLY A 141 -18.70 -34.28 5.22
C GLY A 141 -19.70 -33.77 6.26
N ARG A 142 -20.92 -34.31 6.28
CA ARG A 142 -21.94 -33.98 7.28
C ARG A 142 -21.53 -34.40 8.70
N ASP A 143 -20.92 -35.58 8.84
CA ASP A 143 -20.42 -36.07 10.12
C ASP A 143 -19.22 -35.23 10.60
N PHE A 144 -18.33 -34.80 9.70
CA PHE A 144 -17.26 -33.84 10.02
C PHE A 144 -17.80 -32.51 10.54
N LEU A 145 -18.79 -31.91 9.85
CA LEU A 145 -19.43 -30.67 10.28
C LEU A 145 -20.08 -30.82 11.66
N ARG A 146 -20.84 -31.90 11.87
CA ARG A 146 -21.49 -32.19 13.17
C ARG A 146 -20.47 -32.36 14.29
N ALA A 147 -19.38 -33.08 14.04
CA ALA A 147 -18.30 -33.24 15.01
C ALA A 147 -17.63 -31.92 15.39
N ARG A 148 -17.69 -30.92 14.49
CA ARG A 148 -17.21 -29.55 14.73
C ARG A 148 -18.30 -28.58 15.21
N GLY A 149 -19.48 -29.10 15.56
CA GLY A 149 -20.59 -28.31 16.11
C GLY A 149 -21.32 -27.45 15.09
N PHE A 150 -21.18 -27.75 13.79
CA PHE A 150 -21.90 -27.08 12.71
C PHE A 150 -23.10 -27.90 12.28
N ASP A 151 -24.29 -27.32 12.39
CA ASP A 151 -25.55 -27.93 11.97
C ASP A 151 -25.87 -27.62 10.49
N SER A 152 -27.05 -28.04 10.02
CA SER A 152 -27.48 -27.77 8.65
C SER A 152 -27.69 -26.28 8.38
N ALA A 153 -28.10 -25.49 9.39
CA ALA A 153 -28.34 -24.06 9.23
C ALA A 153 -27.01 -23.31 9.06
N ALA A 154 -25.98 -23.66 9.84
CA ALA A 154 -24.62 -23.17 9.66
C ALA A 154 -24.08 -23.58 8.28
N ALA A 155 -24.20 -24.85 7.89
CA ALA A 155 -23.76 -25.31 6.58
C ALA A 155 -24.40 -24.52 5.43
N ALA A 156 -25.71 -24.23 5.52
CA ALA A 156 -26.42 -23.42 4.54
C ALA A 156 -25.99 -21.94 4.56
N HIS A 157 -25.84 -21.34 5.76
CA HIS A 157 -25.44 -19.94 5.91
C HIS A 157 -24.08 -19.65 5.26
N PHE A 158 -23.12 -20.55 5.41
CA PHE A 158 -21.78 -20.44 4.82
C PHE A 158 -21.66 -21.06 3.42
N GLY A 159 -22.75 -21.57 2.85
CA GLY A 159 -22.79 -22.20 1.53
C GLY A 159 -21.93 -23.46 1.42
N VAL A 160 -21.69 -24.17 2.52
CA VAL A 160 -20.85 -25.38 2.54
C VAL A 160 -21.47 -26.43 1.62
N GLY A 161 -20.62 -27.06 0.81
CA GLY A 161 -20.99 -28.06 -0.18
C GLY A 161 -20.08 -29.29 -0.14
N TYR A 162 -20.36 -30.26 -1.00
CA TYR A 162 -19.57 -31.47 -1.15
C TYR A 162 -19.25 -31.73 -2.61
N ALA A 163 -17.97 -31.90 -2.92
CA ALA A 163 -17.50 -32.30 -4.24
C ALA A 163 -17.61 -33.84 -4.39
N PRO A 164 -18.37 -34.35 -5.38
CA PRO A 164 -18.54 -35.78 -5.58
C PRO A 164 -17.23 -36.53 -5.86
N ARG A 165 -17.18 -37.82 -5.54
CA ARG A 165 -15.98 -38.65 -5.76
C ARG A 165 -15.74 -39.04 -7.22
N THR A 166 -16.77 -38.99 -8.06
CA THR A 166 -16.72 -39.42 -9.47
C THR A 166 -15.70 -38.64 -10.30
N GLY A 167 -15.50 -37.36 -9.98
CA GLY A 167 -14.45 -36.53 -10.57
C GLY A 167 -14.72 -36.02 -11.99
N THR A 168 -15.94 -36.17 -12.49
CA THR A 168 -16.43 -35.60 -13.77
C THR A 168 -17.86 -35.07 -13.67
N ALA A 169 -18.46 -35.08 -12.47
CA ALA A 169 -19.86 -34.72 -12.29
C ALA A 169 -20.07 -33.21 -12.44
N LEU A 170 -19.15 -32.38 -11.94
CA LEU A 170 -19.22 -30.94 -12.14
C LEU A 170 -19.01 -30.59 -13.63
N VAL A 171 -18.02 -31.21 -14.29
CA VAL A 171 -17.80 -31.03 -15.74
C VAL A 171 -19.09 -31.29 -16.52
N ALA A 172 -19.76 -32.41 -16.27
CA ALA A 172 -21.01 -32.76 -16.94
C ALA A 172 -22.12 -31.73 -16.64
N HIS A 173 -22.28 -31.35 -15.37
CA HIS A 173 -23.29 -30.40 -14.93
C HIS A 173 -23.13 -29.01 -15.56
N LEU A 174 -21.89 -28.49 -15.62
CA LEU A 174 -21.61 -27.18 -16.20
C LEU A 174 -21.69 -27.18 -17.73
N ARG A 175 -21.30 -28.28 -18.40
CA ARG A 175 -21.50 -28.40 -19.85
C ARG A 175 -22.97 -28.40 -20.22
N ASP A 176 -23.81 -29.10 -19.47
CA ASP A 176 -25.27 -29.12 -19.68
C ASP A 176 -25.89 -27.72 -19.56
N LYS A 177 -25.33 -26.87 -18.70
CA LYS A 177 -25.69 -25.46 -18.55
C LYS A 177 -25.03 -24.52 -19.58
N GLY A 178 -24.36 -25.08 -20.59
CA GLY A 178 -23.81 -24.33 -21.72
C GLY A 178 -22.47 -23.64 -21.46
N PHE A 179 -21.71 -24.02 -20.41
CA PHE A 179 -20.36 -23.51 -20.19
C PHE A 179 -19.34 -24.24 -21.07
N THR A 180 -18.43 -23.50 -21.72
CA THR A 180 -17.34 -24.08 -22.50
C THR A 180 -16.21 -24.57 -21.60
N GLU A 181 -15.53 -25.64 -22.01
CA GLU A 181 -14.42 -26.17 -21.22
C GLU A 181 -13.29 -25.17 -21.00
N ASP A 182 -12.97 -24.33 -21.99
CA ASP A 182 -11.92 -23.32 -21.84
C ASP A 182 -12.23 -22.34 -20.71
N ASP A 183 -13.49 -21.93 -20.58
CA ASP A 183 -13.94 -21.06 -19.49
C ASP A 183 -13.89 -21.79 -18.15
N LEU A 184 -14.27 -23.07 -18.11
CA LEU A 184 -14.23 -23.86 -16.87
C LEU A 184 -12.79 -24.15 -16.40
N VAL A 185 -11.85 -24.32 -17.33
CA VAL A 185 -10.41 -24.46 -17.03
C VAL A 185 -9.86 -23.12 -16.53
N LEU A 186 -10.18 -22.01 -17.20
CA LEU A 186 -9.77 -20.67 -16.82
C LEU A 186 -10.33 -20.25 -15.45
N ALA A 187 -11.57 -20.65 -15.15
CA ALA A 187 -12.22 -20.49 -13.84
C ALA A 187 -11.53 -21.31 -12.73
N GLY A 188 -10.71 -22.31 -13.08
CA GLY A 188 -10.09 -23.20 -12.10
C GLY A 188 -11.06 -24.22 -11.49
N LEU A 189 -12.23 -24.45 -12.10
CA LEU A 189 -13.22 -25.44 -11.66
C LEU A 189 -12.87 -26.85 -12.15
N ILE A 190 -12.27 -26.95 -13.33
CA ILE A 190 -11.89 -28.21 -13.97
C ILE A 190 -10.41 -28.22 -14.36
N GLY A 191 -9.87 -29.40 -14.62
CA GLY A 191 -8.55 -29.61 -15.22
C GLY A 191 -8.66 -30.44 -16.51
N ARG A 192 -7.58 -30.48 -17.30
CA ARG A 192 -7.45 -31.33 -18.49
C ARG A 192 -6.43 -32.43 -18.24
N SER A 193 -6.72 -33.62 -18.75
CA SER A 193 -5.80 -34.76 -18.79
C SER A 193 -5.88 -35.41 -20.17
N GLU A 194 -4.97 -36.35 -20.47
CA GLU A 194 -5.04 -37.16 -21.69
C GLU A 194 -6.36 -37.94 -21.83
N ARG A 195 -7.01 -38.25 -20.71
CA ARG A 195 -8.31 -38.95 -20.68
C ARG A 195 -9.52 -38.03 -20.77
N GLY A 196 -9.31 -36.73 -20.94
CA GLY A 196 -10.35 -35.70 -20.99
C GLY A 196 -10.40 -34.79 -19.75
N PRO A 197 -11.40 -33.89 -19.70
CA PRO A 197 -11.58 -32.95 -18.60
C PRO A 197 -12.07 -33.63 -17.32
N TYR A 198 -11.72 -33.02 -16.19
CA TYR A 198 -12.03 -33.57 -14.87
C TYR A 198 -12.26 -32.49 -13.81
N ASP A 199 -13.00 -32.81 -12.76
CA ASP A 199 -13.29 -31.93 -11.63
C ASP A 199 -12.03 -31.71 -10.78
N ARG A 200 -11.70 -30.45 -10.47
CA ARG A 200 -10.54 -30.11 -9.62
C ARG A 200 -10.70 -30.61 -8.19
N PHE A 201 -11.90 -30.45 -7.63
CA PHE A 201 -12.27 -30.92 -6.30
C PHE A 201 -13.01 -32.24 -6.40
N ARG A 202 -12.62 -33.24 -5.60
CA ARG A 202 -13.21 -34.59 -5.62
C ARG A 202 -13.23 -35.20 -4.23
N GLY A 203 -14.38 -35.70 -3.79
CA GLY A 203 -14.54 -36.33 -2.48
C GLY A 203 -14.19 -35.40 -1.30
N ARG A 204 -14.46 -34.10 -1.43
CA ARG A 204 -14.04 -33.08 -0.46
C ARG A 204 -15.22 -32.27 0.04
N LEU A 205 -15.12 -31.80 1.28
CA LEU A 205 -16.01 -30.76 1.78
C LEU A 205 -15.55 -29.41 1.22
N VAL A 206 -16.46 -28.60 0.71
CA VAL A 206 -16.18 -27.41 -0.10
C VAL A 206 -16.79 -26.18 0.57
N TRP A 207 -16.02 -25.09 0.65
CA TRP A 207 -16.47 -23.78 1.07
C TRP A 207 -16.38 -22.81 -0.11
N PRO A 208 -17.47 -22.10 -0.47
CA PRO A 208 -17.41 -21.04 -1.45
C PRO A 208 -16.61 -19.87 -0.90
N ILE A 209 -15.69 -19.36 -1.71
CA ILE A 209 -14.94 -18.15 -1.41
C ILE A 209 -15.55 -17.04 -2.25
N ARG A 210 -16.10 -16.04 -1.58
CA ARG A 210 -16.79 -14.91 -2.20
C ARG A 210 -15.94 -13.66 -2.18
N ASP A 211 -16.17 -12.78 -3.15
CA ASP A 211 -15.65 -11.41 -3.10
C ASP A 211 -16.49 -10.53 -2.15
N ILE A 212 -16.11 -9.25 -2.01
CA ILE A 212 -16.80 -8.32 -1.11
C ILE A 212 -18.28 -8.06 -1.49
N THR A 213 -18.65 -8.32 -2.75
CA THR A 213 -20.03 -8.18 -3.23
C THR A 213 -20.89 -9.39 -2.85
N GLY A 214 -20.26 -10.52 -2.50
CA GLY A 214 -20.92 -11.81 -2.24
C GLY A 214 -20.91 -12.75 -3.43
N ALA A 215 -20.31 -12.36 -4.56
CA ALA A 215 -20.18 -13.23 -5.73
C ALA A 215 -19.12 -14.31 -5.47
N THR A 216 -19.43 -15.56 -5.77
CA THR A 216 -18.50 -16.68 -5.60
C THR A 216 -17.43 -16.62 -6.68
N VAL A 217 -16.17 -16.53 -6.24
CA VAL A 217 -15.00 -16.37 -7.11
C VAL A 217 -14.05 -17.56 -7.05
N GLY A 218 -14.18 -18.40 -6.03
CA GLY A 218 -13.37 -19.61 -5.88
C GLY A 218 -13.93 -20.52 -4.80
N PHE A 219 -13.17 -21.57 -4.48
CA PHE A 219 -13.54 -22.57 -3.49
C PHE A 219 -12.33 -23.03 -2.69
N GLY A 220 -12.54 -23.29 -1.40
CA GLY A 220 -11.63 -24.02 -0.54
C GLY A 220 -12.19 -25.42 -0.26
N ALA A 221 -11.36 -26.45 -0.35
CA ALA A 221 -11.81 -27.84 -0.29
C ALA A 221 -10.97 -28.69 0.67
N ARG A 222 -11.61 -29.21 1.73
CA ARG A 222 -10.99 -30.05 2.74
C ARG A 222 -11.06 -31.53 2.37
N ARG A 223 -9.92 -32.21 2.50
CA ARG A 223 -9.82 -33.68 2.38
C ARG A 223 -10.70 -34.38 3.42
N LEU A 224 -11.41 -35.43 3.00
CA LEU A 224 -12.24 -36.26 3.89
C LEU A 224 -11.80 -37.73 3.94
N PHE A 225 -11.17 -38.22 2.88
CA PHE A 225 -10.84 -39.63 2.71
C PHE A 225 -9.33 -39.85 2.57
N ASP A 226 -8.84 -40.98 3.07
CA ASP A 226 -7.43 -41.34 3.03
C ASP A 226 -6.96 -41.73 1.63
N ASP A 227 -7.87 -42.18 0.76
CA ASP A 227 -7.60 -42.52 -0.63
C ASP A 227 -7.69 -41.32 -1.60
N ASP A 228 -7.76 -40.09 -1.07
CA ASP A 228 -7.74 -38.87 -1.87
C ASP A 228 -6.41 -38.72 -2.61
N ARG A 229 -6.51 -38.48 -3.93
CA ARG A 229 -5.37 -38.30 -4.84
C ARG A 229 -4.43 -37.18 -4.41
N VAL A 230 -4.96 -36.12 -3.80
CA VAL A 230 -4.18 -34.96 -3.35
C VAL A 230 -3.96 -35.07 -1.84
N GLY A 231 -2.71 -35.29 -1.42
CA GLY A 231 -2.39 -35.47 0.00
C GLY A 231 -2.68 -34.27 0.91
N ALA A 232 -2.81 -33.06 0.35
CA ALA A 232 -3.00 -31.83 1.10
C ALA A 232 -4.34 -31.79 1.87
N LYS A 233 -4.28 -31.34 3.14
CA LYS A 233 -5.44 -31.16 4.04
C LYS A 233 -6.49 -30.24 3.43
N TYR A 234 -6.06 -29.13 2.84
CA TYR A 234 -6.89 -28.18 2.10
C TYR A 234 -6.35 -27.95 0.69
N LEU A 235 -7.26 -27.73 -0.25
CA LEU A 235 -6.98 -27.36 -1.63
C LEU A 235 -7.86 -26.17 -2.00
N ASN A 236 -7.27 -25.10 -2.52
CA ASN A 236 -8.02 -23.92 -2.98
C ASN A 236 -7.99 -23.83 -4.50
N THR A 237 -8.95 -23.10 -5.09
CA THR A 237 -8.92 -22.70 -6.49
C THR A 237 -7.55 -22.11 -6.85
N ALA A 238 -7.06 -22.42 -8.05
CA ALA A 238 -5.83 -21.82 -8.57
C ALA A 238 -6.07 -20.32 -8.89
N GLU A 239 -4.99 -19.55 -9.06
CA GLU A 239 -5.10 -18.16 -9.51
C GLU A 239 -5.90 -18.10 -10.82
N SER A 240 -6.84 -17.17 -10.90
CA SER A 240 -7.73 -16.98 -12.04
C SER A 240 -8.06 -15.50 -12.24
N PRO A 241 -8.68 -15.09 -13.36
CA PRO A 241 -9.10 -13.71 -13.55
C PRO A 241 -10.04 -13.18 -12.46
N ILE A 242 -10.77 -14.06 -11.77
CA ILE A 242 -11.73 -13.70 -10.72
C ILE A 242 -11.24 -14.03 -9.30
N TYR A 243 -10.20 -14.85 -9.16
CA TYR A 243 -9.68 -15.33 -7.88
C TYR A 243 -8.20 -15.01 -7.71
N LYS A 244 -7.89 -14.16 -6.72
CA LYS A 244 -6.52 -13.82 -6.33
C LYS A 244 -6.30 -14.10 -4.85
N LYS A 245 -5.49 -15.10 -4.52
CA LYS A 245 -5.27 -15.52 -3.11
C LYS A 245 -4.69 -14.43 -2.23
N THR A 246 -3.96 -13.48 -2.80
CA THR A 246 -3.32 -12.38 -2.04
C THR A 246 -4.32 -11.32 -1.59
N THR A 247 -5.52 -11.28 -2.16
CA THR A 247 -6.51 -10.21 -1.90
C THR A 247 -7.78 -10.73 -1.23
N VAL A 248 -8.15 -11.98 -1.48
CA VAL A 248 -9.43 -12.54 -1.04
C VAL A 248 -9.34 -13.05 0.40
N LEU A 249 -10.32 -12.69 1.22
CA LEU A 249 -10.49 -13.16 2.59
C LEU A 249 -11.82 -13.89 2.70
N TYR A 250 -11.79 -15.14 3.19
CA TYR A 250 -12.99 -15.92 3.43
C TYR A 250 -13.84 -15.27 4.54
N GLY A 251 -15.15 -15.22 4.34
CA GLY A 251 -16.11 -14.62 5.25
C GLY A 251 -16.21 -13.10 5.17
N LEU A 252 -15.43 -12.43 4.31
CA LEU A 252 -15.44 -10.97 4.19
C LEU A 252 -16.80 -10.42 3.72
N ASP A 253 -17.49 -11.14 2.84
CA ASP A 253 -18.82 -10.82 2.35
C ASP A 253 -19.86 -10.73 3.48
N LEU A 254 -19.75 -11.63 4.47
CA LEU A 254 -20.56 -11.65 5.70
C LEU A 254 -20.07 -10.59 6.70
N ALA A 255 -18.74 -10.50 6.88
CA ALA A 255 -18.13 -9.69 7.92
C ALA A 255 -18.09 -8.19 7.62
N LYS A 256 -18.20 -7.76 6.36
CA LYS A 256 -18.01 -6.36 5.95
C LYS A 256 -18.83 -5.35 6.78
N LYS A 257 -20.09 -5.70 7.09
CA LYS A 257 -20.97 -4.81 7.86
C LYS A 257 -20.55 -4.74 9.32
N ALA A 258 -20.22 -5.88 9.93
CA ALA A 258 -19.75 -5.97 11.30
C ALA A 258 -18.40 -5.25 11.46
N ILE A 259 -17.47 -5.45 10.52
CA ILE A 259 -16.17 -4.78 10.47
C ILE A 259 -16.35 -3.26 10.38
N ALA A 260 -17.18 -2.78 9.44
CA ALA A 260 -17.42 -1.35 9.27
C ALA A 260 -18.09 -0.71 10.49
N THR A 261 -19.02 -1.41 11.15
CA THR A 261 -19.79 -0.89 12.29
C THR A 261 -18.98 -0.90 13.58
N SER A 262 -18.35 -2.03 13.90
CA SER A 262 -17.55 -2.20 15.12
C SER A 262 -16.15 -1.59 15.02
N ARG A 263 -15.71 -1.26 13.80
CA ARG A 263 -14.32 -0.88 13.47
C ARG A 263 -13.31 -1.90 13.98
N ARG A 264 -13.70 -3.17 13.98
CA ARG A 264 -12.86 -4.29 14.39
C ARG A 264 -12.89 -5.37 13.32
N ALA A 265 -11.72 -5.85 12.90
CA ALA A 265 -11.57 -7.06 12.10
C ALA A 265 -10.91 -8.14 12.95
N VAL A 266 -11.34 -9.39 12.78
CA VAL A 266 -10.74 -10.55 13.46
C VAL A 266 -10.19 -11.49 12.39
N VAL A 267 -8.87 -11.68 12.35
CA VAL A 267 -8.21 -12.55 11.37
C VAL A 267 -7.93 -13.89 12.05
N VAL A 268 -8.55 -14.95 11.54
CA VAL A 268 -8.40 -16.33 12.02
C VAL A 268 -7.74 -17.20 10.96
N GLU A 269 -7.34 -18.43 11.31
CA GLU A 269 -6.53 -19.27 10.43
C GLU A 269 -7.32 -19.96 9.31
N GLY A 270 -8.50 -20.51 9.63
CA GLY A 270 -9.22 -21.41 8.74
C GLY A 270 -10.71 -21.09 8.53
N TYR A 271 -11.30 -21.79 7.55
CA TYR A 271 -12.72 -21.69 7.22
C TYR A 271 -13.62 -22.02 8.41
N THR A 272 -13.30 -23.08 9.17
CA THR A 272 -14.07 -23.50 10.34
C THR A 272 -13.99 -22.50 11.48
N ASP A 273 -12.88 -21.77 11.60
CA ASP A 273 -12.68 -20.79 12.67
C ASP A 273 -13.51 -19.55 12.40
N VAL A 274 -13.63 -19.14 11.13
CA VAL A 274 -14.57 -18.10 10.72
C VAL A 274 -15.99 -18.52 11.05
N MET A 275 -16.40 -19.75 10.69
CA MET A 275 -17.73 -20.25 11.01
C MET A 275 -17.99 -20.26 12.52
N ALA A 276 -17.04 -20.76 13.31
CA ALA A 276 -17.16 -20.83 14.76
C ALA A 276 -17.23 -19.43 15.39
N ALA A 277 -16.39 -18.50 14.95
CA ALA A 277 -16.37 -17.12 15.42
C ALA A 277 -17.69 -16.40 15.11
N HIS A 278 -18.21 -16.52 13.88
CA HIS A 278 -19.49 -15.93 13.48
C HIS A 278 -20.66 -16.50 14.28
N LEU A 279 -20.74 -17.83 14.44
CA LEU A 279 -21.77 -18.46 15.28
C LEU A 279 -21.66 -18.04 16.75
N ALA A 280 -20.45 -17.77 17.23
CA ALA A 280 -20.22 -17.19 18.54
C ALA A 280 -20.50 -15.68 18.60
N GLY A 281 -21.01 -15.03 17.55
CA GLY A 281 -21.32 -13.59 17.53
C GLY A 281 -20.12 -12.67 17.26
N VAL A 282 -18.97 -13.23 16.89
CA VAL A 282 -17.81 -12.48 16.37
C VAL A 282 -17.90 -12.43 14.85
N GLU A 283 -18.93 -11.73 14.35
CA GLU A 283 -19.25 -11.62 12.91
C GLU A 283 -18.19 -10.85 12.11
N SER A 284 -17.23 -10.21 12.78
CA SER A 284 -16.09 -9.52 12.14
C SER A 284 -14.95 -10.47 11.73
N ALA A 285 -15.12 -11.79 11.89
CA ALA A 285 -14.06 -12.75 11.62
C ALA A 285 -13.89 -13.07 10.13
N VAL A 286 -12.64 -13.17 9.69
CA VAL A 286 -12.23 -13.49 8.32
C VAL A 286 -10.98 -14.36 8.34
N ALA A 287 -10.72 -15.13 7.28
CA ALA A 287 -9.52 -15.96 7.16
C ALA A 287 -8.84 -15.84 5.80
N THR A 288 -7.54 -16.10 5.74
CA THR A 288 -6.81 -16.19 4.47
C THR A 288 -7.05 -17.54 3.78
N CYS A 289 -7.08 -17.52 2.44
CA CYS A 289 -7.39 -18.72 1.67
C CYS A 289 -6.12 -19.51 1.32
N GLY A 290 -5.51 -20.16 2.32
CA GLY A 290 -4.33 -21.03 2.15
C GLY A 290 -3.05 -20.28 1.77
N THR A 291 -2.89 -19.07 2.29
CA THR A 291 -1.71 -18.21 2.15
C THR A 291 -1.48 -17.45 3.45
N ALA A 292 -0.26 -16.93 3.65
CA ALA A 292 0.01 -16.02 4.76
C ALA A 292 -0.78 -14.71 4.59
N PHE A 293 -1.20 -14.12 5.71
CA PHE A 293 -1.74 -12.76 5.71
C PHE A 293 -0.66 -11.77 5.25
N GLY A 294 -1.05 -10.76 4.48
CA GLY A 294 -0.09 -9.94 3.74
C GLY A 294 -0.63 -8.57 3.31
N PRO A 295 0.18 -7.75 2.62
CA PRO A 295 -0.12 -6.33 2.37
C PRO A 295 -1.42 -6.08 1.60
N ASP A 296 -1.73 -6.91 0.60
CA ASP A 296 -2.94 -6.80 -0.21
C ASP A 296 -4.22 -7.07 0.61
N HIS A 297 -4.15 -8.00 1.57
CA HIS A 297 -5.23 -8.24 2.54
C HIS A 297 -5.44 -7.04 3.48
N VAL A 298 -4.33 -6.42 3.93
CA VAL A 298 -4.36 -5.19 4.73
C VAL A 298 -5.09 -4.09 3.96
N GLY A 299 -4.73 -3.86 2.69
CA GLY A 299 -5.40 -2.87 1.83
C GLY A 299 -6.91 -3.13 1.66
N THR A 300 -7.32 -4.39 1.67
CA THR A 300 -8.74 -4.78 1.59
C THR A 300 -9.50 -4.51 2.89
N LEU A 301 -8.97 -4.93 4.04
CA LEU A 301 -9.61 -4.67 5.35
C LEU A 301 -9.64 -3.18 5.69
N ARG A 302 -8.57 -2.44 5.35
CA ARG A 302 -8.45 -1.02 5.62
C ARG A 302 -9.57 -0.21 4.98
N ARG A 303 -9.91 -0.50 3.72
CA ARG A 303 -11.01 0.15 2.99
C ARG A 303 -12.36 0.02 3.71
N ILE A 304 -12.55 -1.06 4.47
CA ILE A 304 -13.79 -1.35 5.20
C ILE A 304 -13.78 -0.72 6.60
N LEU A 305 -12.63 -0.74 7.29
CA LEU A 305 -12.50 -0.23 8.67
C LEU A 305 -12.63 1.29 8.79
N ARG A 306 -12.56 2.04 7.67
CA ARG A 306 -12.70 3.51 7.58
C ARG A 306 -11.83 4.20 8.64
N ASP A 307 -10.53 4.31 8.39
CA ASP A 307 -9.53 4.78 9.36
C ASP A 307 -9.51 6.32 9.51
N ASP A 308 -10.65 6.92 9.86
CA ASP A 308 -10.80 8.37 10.06
C ASP A 308 -10.16 8.82 11.38
N SER A 309 -9.43 9.94 11.34
CA SER A 309 -8.55 10.45 12.42
C SER A 309 -9.27 11.17 13.58
N GLY A 310 -10.53 10.83 13.86
CA GLY A 310 -11.33 11.48 14.91
C GLY A 310 -12.29 10.55 15.67
N ALA A 311 -12.25 9.25 15.41
CA ALA A 311 -13.10 8.25 16.06
C ALA A 311 -12.23 7.11 16.65
N ASN A 312 -12.79 6.30 17.56
CA ASN A 312 -12.09 5.19 18.25
C ASN A 312 -11.18 4.40 17.29
N PRO A 313 -9.90 4.15 17.65
CA PRO A 313 -8.96 3.51 16.74
C PRO A 313 -9.51 2.18 16.26
N ALA A 314 -9.48 1.96 14.95
CA ALA A 314 -9.82 0.67 14.38
C ALA A 314 -8.89 -0.40 15.00
N ARG A 315 -9.39 -1.63 15.13
CA ARG A 315 -8.65 -2.73 15.72
C ARG A 315 -8.61 -3.91 14.78
N THR A 316 -7.43 -4.50 14.62
CA THR A 316 -7.29 -5.79 13.93
C THR A 316 -6.77 -6.80 14.92
N VAL A 317 -7.62 -7.77 15.27
CA VAL A 317 -7.26 -8.85 16.18
C VAL A 317 -6.86 -10.05 15.35
N PHE A 318 -5.64 -10.53 15.53
CA PHE A 318 -5.19 -11.78 14.93
C PHE A 318 -5.31 -12.90 15.96
N THR A 319 -5.97 -14.00 15.58
CA THR A 319 -5.99 -15.22 16.38
C THR A 319 -5.12 -16.26 15.71
N PHE A 320 -4.24 -16.87 16.47
CA PHE A 320 -3.39 -17.94 16.00
C PHE A 320 -3.46 -19.12 16.95
N ASP A 321 -3.13 -20.29 16.43
CA ASP A 321 -2.85 -21.45 17.28
C ASP A 321 -1.70 -21.10 18.23
N GLY A 322 -1.76 -21.57 19.47
CA GLY A 322 -0.75 -21.25 20.50
C GLY A 322 0.63 -21.89 20.28
N ASP A 323 0.86 -22.47 19.10
CA ASP A 323 2.07 -23.19 18.76
C ASP A 323 3.17 -22.27 18.17
N ALA A 324 4.34 -22.83 17.90
CA ALA A 324 5.46 -22.09 17.33
C ALA A 324 5.17 -21.54 15.92
N ALA A 325 4.24 -22.15 15.16
CA ALA A 325 3.86 -21.68 13.84
C ALA A 325 2.94 -20.44 13.95
N GLY A 326 1.99 -20.45 14.88
CA GLY A 326 1.11 -19.32 15.19
C GLY A 326 1.88 -18.12 15.73
N GLN A 327 2.85 -18.33 16.63
CA GLN A 327 3.74 -17.26 17.11
C GLN A 327 4.54 -16.62 15.95
N LYS A 328 5.03 -17.45 15.02
CA LYS A 328 5.76 -16.96 13.83
C LYS A 328 4.84 -16.21 12.86
N ALA A 329 3.58 -16.63 12.75
CA ALA A 329 2.58 -15.94 11.94
C ALA A 329 2.21 -14.57 12.55
N ALA A 330 2.07 -14.49 13.87
CA ALA A 330 1.88 -13.23 14.61
C ALA A 330 3.05 -12.26 14.39
N MET A 331 4.29 -12.75 14.50
CA MET A 331 5.48 -11.92 14.28
C MET A 331 5.58 -11.40 12.83
N ARG A 332 5.21 -12.22 11.84
CA ARG A 332 5.11 -11.75 10.44
C ARG A 332 3.99 -10.72 10.26
N ALA A 333 2.84 -10.90 10.91
CA ALA A 333 1.78 -9.90 10.90
C ALA A 333 2.25 -8.56 11.49
N PHE A 334 3.07 -8.61 12.54
CA PHE A 334 3.69 -7.42 13.16
C PHE A 334 4.65 -6.68 12.22
N GLU A 335 5.39 -7.35 11.34
CA GLU A 335 6.22 -6.68 10.32
C GLU A 335 5.39 -5.78 9.39
N PHE A 336 4.12 -6.14 9.16
CA PHE A 336 3.17 -5.33 8.37
C PHE A 336 2.46 -4.26 9.21
N ASP A 337 2.46 -4.36 10.53
CA ASP A 337 1.87 -3.38 11.46
C ASP A 337 2.55 -2.01 11.33
N GLN A 338 3.84 -2.00 11.01
CA GLN A 338 4.59 -0.78 10.63
C GLN A 338 4.11 -0.12 9.33
N LYS A 339 3.11 -0.67 8.63
CA LYS A 339 2.45 -0.08 7.45
C LYS A 339 0.99 0.31 7.73
N TRP A 340 0.49 0.05 8.93
CA TRP A 340 -0.92 0.16 9.33
C TRP A 340 -1.20 1.46 10.16
N ALA A 341 -2.39 2.06 10.08
CA ALA A 341 -2.87 3.12 11.00
C ALA A 341 -3.75 2.65 12.20
N SER A 342 -4.73 1.75 12.02
CA SER A 342 -5.33 0.90 13.10
C SER A 342 -4.32 0.15 14.00
N GLN A 343 -4.78 -0.20 15.19
CA GLN A 343 -4.00 -0.92 16.20
C GLN A 343 -4.12 -2.44 16.00
N SER A 344 -2.98 -3.13 15.86
CA SER A 344 -2.94 -4.59 15.81
C SER A 344 -2.92 -5.21 17.20
N TYR A 345 -3.71 -6.26 17.36
CA TYR A 345 -3.86 -7.05 18.57
C TYR A 345 -3.68 -8.53 18.24
N VAL A 346 -3.35 -9.31 19.25
CA VAL A 346 -3.26 -10.76 19.15
C VAL A 346 -4.07 -11.41 20.27
N ALA A 347 -4.81 -12.44 19.92
CA ALA A 347 -5.57 -13.26 20.85
C ALA A 347 -5.10 -14.70 20.71
N VAL A 348 -4.59 -15.27 21.79
CA VAL A 348 -4.15 -16.66 21.86
C VAL A 348 -4.89 -17.31 23.02
N ALA A 349 -5.56 -18.43 22.77
CA ALA A 349 -6.23 -19.16 23.84
C ALA A 349 -5.18 -19.78 24.79
N ASP A 350 -5.47 -19.84 26.09
CA ASP A 350 -4.53 -20.37 27.09
C ASP A 350 -4.07 -21.81 26.80
N GLY A 351 -4.94 -22.63 26.20
CA GLY A 351 -4.65 -23.99 25.74
C GLY A 351 -4.08 -24.08 24.32
N GLY A 352 -3.82 -22.95 23.66
CA GLY A 352 -3.38 -22.86 22.27
C GLY A 352 -4.41 -23.29 21.22
N GLN A 353 -5.68 -23.39 21.63
CA GLN A 353 -6.79 -23.86 20.78
C GLN A 353 -7.21 -22.80 19.75
N ASP A 354 -7.57 -23.26 18.55
CA ASP A 354 -8.21 -22.44 17.53
C ASP A 354 -9.65 -22.02 17.96
N PRO A 355 -10.26 -21.00 17.33
CA PRO A 355 -11.63 -20.60 17.66
C PRO A 355 -12.68 -21.72 17.53
N CYS A 356 -12.48 -22.69 16.65
CA CYS A 356 -13.40 -23.81 16.47
C CYS A 356 -13.32 -24.80 17.65
N ASP A 357 -12.13 -25.21 18.03
CA ASP A 357 -11.83 -26.11 19.15
C ASP A 357 -12.17 -25.44 20.49
N LEU A 358 -11.93 -24.13 20.62
CA LEU A 358 -12.33 -23.35 21.79
C LEU A 358 -13.86 -23.32 21.93
N ARG A 359 -14.60 -23.07 20.84
CA ARG A 359 -16.07 -23.08 20.85
C ARG A 359 -16.62 -24.45 21.24
N LEU A 360 -16.02 -25.52 20.73
CA LEU A 360 -16.42 -26.89 21.03
C LEU A 360 -16.21 -27.28 22.49
N SER A 361 -15.07 -26.88 23.06
CA SER A 361 -14.71 -27.25 24.43
C SER A 361 -15.32 -26.33 25.49
N SER A 362 -15.45 -25.04 25.20
CA SER A 362 -15.75 -23.99 26.19
C SER A 362 -16.94 -23.09 25.81
N GLY A 363 -17.57 -23.33 24.66
CA GLY A 363 -18.77 -22.63 24.22
C GLY A 363 -18.51 -21.25 23.58
N ASP A 364 -19.60 -20.65 23.09
CA ASP A 364 -19.54 -19.39 22.33
C ASP A 364 -18.99 -18.20 23.15
N ALA A 365 -19.28 -18.17 24.45
CA ALA A 365 -18.80 -17.10 25.33
C ALA A 365 -17.28 -17.08 25.44
N ALA A 366 -16.63 -18.26 25.43
CA ALA A 366 -15.17 -18.36 25.49
C ALA A 366 -14.52 -17.75 24.24
N VAL A 367 -15.11 -17.94 23.06
CA VAL A 367 -14.62 -17.32 21.81
C VAL A 367 -14.74 -15.80 21.89
N ARG A 368 -15.86 -15.25 22.41
CA ARG A 368 -16.00 -13.79 22.60
C ARG A 368 -14.95 -13.24 23.56
N LEU A 369 -14.77 -13.90 24.71
CA LEU A 369 -13.80 -13.50 25.74
C LEU A 369 -12.36 -13.55 25.22
N LEU A 370 -12.01 -14.56 24.40
CA LEU A 370 -10.71 -14.63 23.74
C LEU A 370 -10.43 -13.36 22.91
N ILE A 371 -11.39 -12.91 22.12
CA ILE A 371 -11.24 -11.73 21.26
C ILE A 371 -11.27 -10.43 22.07
N GLU A 372 -12.06 -10.37 23.15
CA GLU A 372 -12.11 -9.21 24.05
C GLU A 372 -10.84 -9.06 24.89
N GLY A 373 -10.20 -10.17 25.26
CA GLY A 373 -8.94 -10.24 25.99
C GLY A 373 -7.69 -10.11 25.12
N ALA A 374 -7.83 -9.73 23.84
CA ALA A 374 -6.70 -9.61 22.92
C ALA A 374 -5.67 -8.60 23.42
N ALA A 375 -4.39 -9.00 23.45
CA ALA A 375 -3.28 -8.15 23.86
C ALA A 375 -2.73 -7.34 22.67
N PRO A 376 -2.15 -6.15 22.88
CA PRO A 376 -1.48 -5.41 21.82
C PRO A 376 -0.39 -6.27 21.16
N MET A 377 -0.34 -6.28 19.82
CA MET A 377 0.62 -7.08 19.06
C MET A 377 2.08 -6.75 19.45
N PHE A 378 2.35 -5.49 19.74
CA PHE A 378 3.64 -5.02 20.23
C PHE A 378 4.05 -5.71 21.55
N GLU A 379 3.15 -5.80 22.52
CA GLU A 379 3.43 -6.44 23.81
C GLU A 379 3.74 -7.92 23.61
N PHE A 380 2.96 -8.59 22.77
CA PHE A 380 3.21 -9.98 22.42
C PHE A 380 4.58 -10.18 21.74
N ALA A 381 4.94 -9.32 20.79
CA ALA A 381 6.22 -9.39 20.12
C ALA A 381 7.39 -9.25 21.11
N VAL A 382 7.32 -8.26 22.01
CA VAL A 382 8.33 -8.06 23.05
C VAL A 382 8.42 -9.25 23.98
N ARG A 383 7.30 -9.76 24.51
CA ARG A 383 7.30 -10.93 25.42
C ARG A 383 7.87 -12.17 24.75
N THR A 384 7.50 -12.41 23.49
CA THR A 384 8.02 -13.52 22.69
C THR A 384 9.53 -13.39 22.48
N THR A 385 10.04 -12.20 22.18
CA THR A 385 11.48 -11.94 22.06
C THR A 385 12.21 -12.13 23.39
N LEU A 386 11.64 -11.66 24.51
CA LEU A 386 12.26 -11.79 25.83
C LEU A 386 12.33 -13.24 26.32
N ALA A 387 11.39 -14.11 25.91
CA ALA A 387 11.36 -15.51 26.31
C ALA A 387 12.63 -16.30 25.90
N ALA A 388 13.41 -15.80 24.95
CA ALA A 388 14.67 -16.40 24.53
C ALA A 388 15.87 -16.08 25.45
N PHE A 389 15.69 -15.22 26.46
CA PHE A 389 16.78 -14.73 27.32
C PHE A 389 16.52 -15.01 28.80
N ASP A 390 17.58 -15.35 29.54
CA ASP A 390 17.52 -15.46 31.00
C ASP A 390 17.65 -14.10 31.67
N LEU A 391 16.51 -13.48 31.97
CA LEU A 391 16.43 -12.16 32.60
C LEU A 391 16.90 -12.15 34.08
N GLY A 392 17.18 -13.31 34.67
CA GLY A 392 17.82 -13.41 35.99
C GLY A 392 19.27 -12.94 36.00
N THR A 393 19.96 -13.07 34.86
CA THR A 393 21.37 -12.69 34.71
C THR A 393 21.55 -11.27 34.17
N ALA A 394 22.68 -10.63 34.48
CA ALA A 394 22.99 -9.30 33.96
C ALA A 394 23.17 -9.32 32.44
N GLU A 395 23.85 -10.35 31.93
CA GLU A 395 24.09 -10.60 30.51
C GLU A 395 22.77 -10.81 29.76
N GLY A 396 21.86 -11.62 30.31
CA GLY A 396 20.54 -11.87 29.72
C GLY A 396 19.64 -10.64 29.71
N ARG A 397 19.67 -9.81 30.76
CA ARG A 397 18.97 -8.50 30.74
C ARG A 397 19.52 -7.56 29.67
N VAL A 398 20.84 -7.48 29.51
CA VAL A 398 21.47 -6.64 28.46
C VAL A 398 21.16 -7.16 27.06
N ALA A 399 21.23 -8.48 26.84
CA ALA A 399 20.87 -9.11 25.58
C ALA A 399 19.39 -8.90 25.25
N GLY A 400 18.50 -9.11 26.22
CA GLY A 400 17.06 -8.87 26.10
C GLY A 400 16.74 -7.42 25.74
N MET A 401 17.33 -6.44 26.42
CA MET A 401 17.17 -5.01 26.09
C MET A 401 17.56 -4.71 24.63
N ARG A 402 18.71 -5.22 24.18
CA ARG A 402 19.19 -5.01 22.80
C ARG A 402 18.27 -5.66 21.77
N ALA A 403 17.71 -6.83 22.08
CA ALA A 403 16.81 -7.56 21.20
C ALA A 403 15.45 -6.86 21.03
N VAL A 404 14.91 -6.27 22.10
CA VAL A 404 13.58 -5.61 22.05
C VAL A 404 13.64 -4.15 21.64
N ALA A 405 14.79 -3.47 21.80
CA ALA A 405 14.92 -2.05 21.46
C ALA A 405 14.49 -1.68 20.03
N PRO A 406 14.80 -2.47 18.97
CA PRO A 406 14.27 -2.23 17.62
C PRO A 406 12.74 -2.28 17.54
N ILE A 407 12.11 -3.16 18.31
CA ILE A 407 10.65 -3.31 18.36
C ILE A 407 10.05 -2.01 18.95
N ILE A 408 10.60 -1.50 20.06
CA ILE A 408 10.14 -0.25 20.70
C ILE A 408 10.39 0.96 19.79
N ALA A 409 11.57 1.03 19.16
CA ALA A 409 11.92 2.11 18.24
C ALA A 409 10.99 2.16 17.00
N GLY A 410 10.43 1.02 16.60
CA GLY A 410 9.49 0.89 15.48
C GLY A 410 8.05 1.35 15.77
N ILE A 411 7.68 1.65 17.02
CA ILE A 411 6.33 2.13 17.35
C ILE A 411 6.10 3.48 16.64
N ARG A 412 5.08 3.57 15.78
CA ARG A 412 4.78 4.80 15.01
C ARG A 412 4.35 5.96 15.90
N ASP A 413 3.48 5.69 16.87
CA ASP A 413 3.01 6.70 17.82
C ASP A 413 4.12 7.05 18.83
N GLN A 414 4.74 8.20 18.63
CA GLN A 414 5.82 8.67 19.49
C GLN A 414 5.35 8.93 20.93
N ALA A 415 4.06 9.19 21.16
CA ALA A 415 3.51 9.39 22.49
C ALA A 415 3.41 8.08 23.28
N LEU A 416 3.25 6.93 22.60
CA LEU A 416 3.20 5.62 23.24
C LEU A 416 4.59 5.05 23.58
N ARG A 417 5.65 5.51 22.90
CA ARG A 417 7.02 4.98 23.09
C ARG A 417 7.52 5.08 24.54
N PRO A 418 7.37 6.21 25.28
CA PRO A 418 7.83 6.30 26.66
C PRO A 418 7.08 5.34 27.59
N GLU A 419 5.78 5.18 27.40
CA GLU A 419 4.93 4.29 28.20
C GLU A 419 5.29 2.81 28.00
N TYR A 420 5.49 2.40 26.74
CA TYR A 420 5.98 1.06 26.45
C TYR A 420 7.42 0.85 26.92
N THR A 421 8.29 1.85 26.80
CA THR A 421 9.66 1.78 27.34
C THR A 421 9.64 1.52 28.84
N ARG A 422 8.80 2.24 29.59
CA ARG A 422 8.62 2.03 31.04
C ARG A 422 8.14 0.62 31.36
N THR A 423 7.12 0.15 30.63
CA THR A 423 6.52 -1.18 30.81
C THR A 423 7.54 -2.29 30.54
N VAL A 424 8.26 -2.21 29.43
CA VAL A 424 9.25 -3.21 29.02
C VAL A 424 10.48 -3.21 29.95
N ALA A 425 10.92 -2.03 30.42
CA ALA A 425 11.97 -1.94 31.43
C ALA A 425 11.59 -2.71 32.72
N GLY A 426 10.31 -2.61 33.12
CA GLY A 426 9.75 -3.39 34.24
C GLY A 426 9.79 -4.91 34.00
N TRP A 427 9.47 -5.37 32.79
CA TRP A 427 9.55 -6.80 32.45
C TRP A 427 10.98 -7.36 32.46
N ILE A 428 11.96 -6.56 32.05
CA ILE A 428 13.37 -6.95 32.02
C ILE A 428 14.00 -6.81 33.41
N GLY A 429 13.49 -5.91 34.26
CA GLY A 429 14.09 -5.57 35.56
C GLY A 429 15.30 -4.65 35.43
N VAL A 430 15.18 -3.61 34.60
CA VAL A 430 16.24 -2.60 34.34
C VAL A 430 15.70 -1.19 34.53
N GLU A 431 16.61 -0.24 34.69
CA GLU A 431 16.25 1.18 34.78
C GLU A 431 15.66 1.70 33.46
N VAL A 432 14.60 2.50 33.55
CA VAL A 432 13.89 3.04 32.37
C VAL A 432 14.83 3.85 31.48
N ASP A 433 15.70 4.67 32.08
CA ASP A 433 16.70 5.49 31.38
C ASP A 433 17.75 4.64 30.64
N GLN A 434 18.04 3.43 31.12
CA GLN A 434 18.95 2.52 30.45
C GLN A 434 18.33 2.00 29.16
N LEU A 435 17.08 1.53 29.21
CA LEU A 435 16.37 1.07 28.02
C LEU A 435 16.10 2.24 27.05
N HIS A 436 15.72 3.41 27.56
CA HIS A 436 15.46 4.60 26.75
C HIS A 436 16.68 4.99 25.88
N ARG A 437 17.89 4.96 26.45
CA ARG A 437 19.13 5.24 25.70
C ARG A 437 19.37 4.24 24.56
N ILE A 438 19.14 2.95 24.81
CA ILE A 438 19.30 1.91 23.78
C ILE A 438 18.27 2.09 22.66
N VAL A 439 17.00 2.34 23.01
CA VAL A 439 15.93 2.61 22.04
C VAL A 439 16.25 3.84 21.20
N ALA A 440 16.74 4.92 21.81
CA ALA A 440 17.15 6.14 21.10
C ALA A 440 18.36 5.91 20.18
N GLN A 441 19.32 5.07 20.57
CA GLN A 441 20.47 4.71 19.76
C GLN A 441 20.07 3.87 18.54
N VAL A 442 19.15 2.91 18.71
CA VAL A 442 18.62 2.08 17.62
C VAL A 442 17.76 2.91 16.67
N GLY A 443 16.93 3.82 17.19
CA GLY A 443 16.09 4.71 16.38
C GLY A 443 16.85 5.72 15.53
N ARG A 444 18.14 5.96 15.83
CA ARG A 444 19.04 6.80 15.01
C ARG A 444 19.74 6.01 13.88
N GLY A 445 19.50 4.70 13.77
CA GLY A 445 20.19 3.81 12.83
C GLY A 445 21.69 3.66 13.15
N PRO A 446 22.37 2.65 12.59
CA PRO A 446 23.82 2.64 12.63
C PRO A 446 24.30 3.80 11.75
N GLN A 447 24.86 4.85 12.36
CA GLN A 447 25.98 5.53 11.72
C GLN A 447 27.00 4.43 11.42
N ALA A 448 27.13 4.08 10.15
CA ALA A 448 28.25 3.28 9.69
C ALA A 448 29.51 4.09 10.02
N VAL A 449 30.07 3.84 11.21
CA VAL A 449 31.46 4.18 11.51
C VAL A 449 32.26 3.29 10.58
N ASP A 450 32.58 3.82 9.40
CA ASP A 450 33.29 3.09 8.36
C ASP A 450 34.71 2.75 8.85
N PRO A 451 35.03 1.46 9.11
CA PRO A 451 36.37 1.05 9.49
C PRO A 451 37.32 0.99 8.28
N ARG A 452 36.88 1.39 7.08
CA ARG A 452 37.66 1.29 5.83
C ARG A 452 38.67 2.42 5.61
N SER A 453 38.81 3.38 6.54
CA SER A 453 39.82 4.45 6.41
C SER A 453 41.29 3.99 6.61
N ARG A 454 41.58 2.69 6.76
CA ARG A 454 42.95 2.21 6.96
C ARG A 454 43.38 1.00 6.13
N ARG A 455 42.56 0.48 5.22
CA ARG A 455 42.97 -0.73 4.48
C ARG A 455 42.34 -0.87 3.11
N ARG A 456 42.65 0.07 2.21
CA ARG A 456 42.47 -0.10 0.75
C ARG A 456 43.44 0.78 -0.04
N GLU A 457 44.71 0.75 0.35
CA GLU A 457 45.77 0.73 -0.66
C GLU A 457 46.04 -0.73 -0.99
N ARG A 458 46.11 -1.00 -2.29
CA ARG A 458 46.40 -2.27 -2.96
C ARG A 458 45.27 -3.30 -3.08
N ASP A 459 44.85 -3.38 -4.34
CA ASP A 459 44.60 -4.60 -5.11
C ASP A 459 43.31 -5.36 -4.78
N GLN A 460 42.28 -5.12 -5.59
CA GLN A 460 41.84 -6.08 -6.64
C GLN A 460 40.49 -5.64 -7.25
N ALA A 461 40.46 -5.52 -8.58
CA ALA A 461 39.27 -5.70 -9.42
C ALA A 461 38.78 -7.18 -9.30
N PRO A 462 37.55 -7.60 -9.69
CA PRO A 462 36.78 -7.09 -10.84
C PRO A 462 35.23 -7.05 -10.69
N GLU A 463 34.64 -6.55 -11.79
CA GLU A 463 33.37 -6.95 -12.39
C GLU A 463 32.08 -6.21 -12.02
N ALA A 464 31.35 -5.86 -13.09
CA ALA A 464 30.33 -4.83 -13.13
C ALA A 464 28.93 -5.41 -12.94
N GLU A 465 28.22 -4.88 -11.94
CA GLU A 465 26.76 -4.87 -11.89
C GLU A 465 26.28 -3.43 -12.14
N ALA A 466 25.37 -3.27 -13.10
CA ALA A 466 24.83 -2.00 -13.55
C ALA A 466 24.16 -1.25 -12.38
N ALA A 467 24.79 -0.18 -11.93
CA ALA A 467 24.25 0.73 -10.93
C ALA A 467 23.13 1.58 -11.55
N SER A 468 22.00 1.67 -10.84
CA SER A 468 20.96 2.66 -11.08
C SER A 468 21.57 4.07 -11.10
N THR A 469 21.42 4.78 -12.21
CA THR A 469 21.90 6.15 -12.46
C THR A 469 21.10 7.24 -11.73
N LEU A 470 20.06 6.89 -10.96
CA LEU A 470 19.20 7.87 -10.30
C LEU A 470 19.83 8.45 -9.03
N LEU A 471 19.87 9.78 -8.92
CA LEU A 471 20.23 10.47 -7.68
C LEU A 471 19.15 10.24 -6.61
N PRO A 472 19.52 10.16 -5.31
CA PRO A 472 18.56 10.05 -4.22
C PRO A 472 17.62 11.28 -4.18
N ARG A 473 16.37 11.07 -3.78
CA ARG A 473 15.38 12.15 -3.70
C ARG A 473 15.73 13.15 -2.59
N PRO A 474 15.51 14.47 -2.80
CA PRO A 474 15.71 15.48 -1.77
C PRO A 474 14.85 15.23 -0.51
N ASP A 475 15.41 15.41 0.69
CA ASP A 475 14.68 15.31 1.96
C ASP A 475 14.07 16.66 2.37
N LEU A 476 12.81 16.89 1.99
CA LEU A 476 12.09 18.14 2.26
C LEU A 476 11.74 18.38 3.73
N ARG A 477 12.13 17.48 4.65
CA ARG A 477 12.04 17.74 6.10
C ARG A 477 13.17 18.63 6.59
N ASP A 478 14.25 18.75 5.82
CA ASP A 478 15.31 19.71 6.06
C ASP A 478 14.84 21.10 5.57
N PRO A 479 14.73 22.11 6.45
CA PRO A 479 14.29 23.44 6.07
C PRO A 479 15.16 24.12 5.00
N ASP A 480 16.45 23.80 4.91
CA ASP A 480 17.35 24.35 3.90
C ASP A 480 17.06 23.73 2.53
N VAL A 481 16.86 22.41 2.48
CA VAL A 481 16.49 21.66 1.26
C VAL A 481 15.09 22.02 0.78
N ASP A 482 14.13 22.23 1.67
CA ASP A 482 12.78 22.68 1.30
C ASP A 482 12.81 24.10 0.70
N ARG A 483 13.64 25.00 1.21
CA ARG A 483 13.82 26.33 0.62
C ARG A 483 14.44 26.27 -0.78
N GLU A 484 15.45 25.43 -0.98
CA GLU A 484 16.03 25.15 -2.29
C GLU A 484 14.96 24.56 -3.24
N HIS A 485 14.12 23.65 -2.74
CA HIS A 485 13.01 23.07 -3.51
C HIS A 485 12.01 24.13 -3.97
N GLN A 486 11.54 25.00 -3.07
CA GLN A 486 10.59 26.06 -3.39
C GLN A 486 11.17 27.07 -4.40
N LEU A 487 12.47 27.36 -4.30
CA LEU A 487 13.15 28.28 -5.21
C LEU A 487 13.24 27.67 -6.61
N LEU A 488 13.56 26.37 -6.73
CA LEU A 488 13.54 25.65 -7.99
C LEU A 488 12.15 25.57 -8.61
N GLN A 489 11.09 25.36 -7.81
CA GLN A 489 9.72 25.37 -8.31
C GLN A 489 9.39 26.70 -9.00
N MET A 490 9.78 27.83 -8.40
CA MET A 490 9.56 29.15 -9.01
C MET A 490 10.43 29.38 -10.23
N LEU A 491 11.70 28.98 -10.20
CA LEU A 491 12.62 29.11 -11.34
C LEU A 491 12.14 28.30 -12.56
N VAL A 492 11.58 27.11 -12.32
CA VAL A 492 11.07 26.22 -13.37
C VAL A 492 9.72 26.72 -13.90
N GLN A 493 8.79 27.10 -13.03
CA GLN A 493 7.41 27.46 -13.44
C GLN A 493 7.26 28.92 -13.88
N TYR A 494 8.05 29.84 -13.31
CA TYR A 494 7.95 31.28 -13.53
C TYR A 494 9.33 31.93 -13.71
N PRO A 495 10.16 31.48 -14.67
CA PRO A 495 11.51 32.02 -14.89
C PRO A 495 11.54 33.53 -15.14
N GLN A 496 10.47 34.10 -15.70
CA GLN A 496 10.29 35.54 -15.91
C GLN A 496 10.17 36.37 -14.62
N SER A 497 9.98 35.71 -13.48
CA SER A 497 9.91 36.37 -12.17
C SER A 497 11.30 36.66 -11.58
N PHE A 498 12.37 36.23 -12.26
CA PHE A 498 13.76 36.38 -11.87
C PHE A 498 14.52 37.22 -12.91
N SER A 499 15.44 38.04 -12.41
CA SER A 499 16.34 38.84 -13.24
C SER A 499 17.60 38.06 -13.68
N ASP A 500 18.36 38.60 -14.62
CA ASP A 500 19.68 38.05 -14.98
C ASP A 500 20.67 38.14 -13.81
N ASP A 501 20.54 39.17 -12.98
CA ASP A 501 21.33 39.32 -11.76
C ASP A 501 21.01 38.20 -10.75
N ASP A 502 19.74 37.81 -10.60
CA ASP A 502 19.34 36.69 -9.74
C ASP A 502 19.94 35.36 -10.22
N ALA A 503 19.98 35.15 -11.53
CA ALA A 503 20.58 33.96 -12.14
C ALA A 503 22.10 33.90 -11.92
N ALA A 504 22.79 35.04 -12.08
CA ALA A 504 24.21 35.15 -11.80
C ALA A 504 24.53 34.87 -10.32
N VAL A 505 23.68 35.36 -9.42
CA VAL A 505 23.76 35.08 -7.98
C VAL A 505 23.56 33.59 -7.68
N LEU A 506 22.58 32.94 -8.31
CA LEU A 506 22.32 31.52 -8.14
C LEU A 506 23.44 30.64 -8.68
N ALA A 507 24.08 31.02 -9.79
CA ALA A 507 25.24 30.32 -10.32
C ALA A 507 26.41 30.27 -9.32
N GLY A 508 26.56 31.32 -8.50
CA GLY A 508 27.55 31.38 -7.41
C GLY A 508 27.12 30.73 -6.10
N THR A 509 25.90 30.23 -6.00
CA THR A 509 25.27 29.75 -4.75
C THR A 509 24.88 28.26 -4.88
N PRO A 510 25.82 27.31 -4.75
CA PRO A 510 25.52 25.90 -4.95
C PRO A 510 24.58 25.39 -3.86
N PHE A 511 23.50 24.72 -4.28
CA PHE A 511 22.53 24.11 -3.37
C PHE A 511 23.13 22.96 -2.55
N THR A 512 22.47 22.61 -1.45
CA THR A 512 22.92 21.64 -0.45
C THR A 512 22.63 20.22 -0.92
N ASP A 513 21.47 19.99 -1.53
CA ASP A 513 21.08 18.69 -2.08
C ASP A 513 21.67 18.43 -3.48
N ALA A 514 22.05 17.18 -3.76
CA ALA A 514 22.70 16.82 -5.02
C ALA A 514 21.75 16.84 -6.22
N ALA A 515 20.50 16.42 -6.05
CA ALA A 515 19.49 16.46 -7.09
C ALA A 515 19.05 17.91 -7.36
N HIS A 516 18.88 18.73 -6.31
CA HIS A 516 18.60 20.15 -6.47
C HIS A 516 19.73 20.92 -7.17
N ARG A 517 21.00 20.66 -6.84
CA ARG A 517 22.14 21.22 -7.59
C ARG A 517 22.11 20.83 -9.07
N ARG A 518 21.73 19.59 -9.37
CA ARG A 518 21.64 19.11 -10.76
C ARG A 518 20.56 19.86 -11.54
N VAL A 519 19.39 20.05 -10.93
CA VAL A 519 18.30 20.85 -11.52
C VAL A 519 18.70 22.32 -11.62
N GLN A 520 19.34 22.90 -10.60
CA GLN A 520 19.86 24.26 -10.62
C GLN A 520 20.79 24.49 -11.82
N HIS A 521 21.73 23.58 -12.05
CA HIS A 521 22.63 23.67 -13.20
C HIS A 521 21.89 23.56 -14.54
N ALA A 522 20.86 22.71 -14.62
CA ALA A 522 20.06 22.57 -15.84
C ALA A 522 19.25 23.82 -16.16
N VAL A 523 18.60 24.40 -15.14
CA VAL A 523 17.84 25.65 -15.25
C VAL A 523 18.75 26.81 -15.68
N LEU A 524 19.91 26.94 -15.04
CA LEU A 524 20.87 28.01 -15.37
C LEU A 524 21.52 27.80 -16.75
N GLY A 525 21.74 26.55 -17.17
CA GLY A 525 22.24 26.24 -18.51
C GLY A 525 21.25 26.54 -19.63
N ALA A 526 19.95 26.50 -19.33
CA ALA A 526 18.88 26.87 -20.26
C ALA A 526 18.50 28.36 -20.19
N TRP A 527 19.07 29.13 -19.27
CA TRP A 527 18.53 30.42 -18.82
C TRP A 527 18.31 31.45 -19.94
N ASP A 528 19.18 31.47 -20.94
CA ASP A 528 19.08 32.41 -22.07
C ASP A 528 17.87 32.11 -22.98
N ASP A 529 17.36 30.87 -22.97
CA ASP A 529 16.23 30.45 -23.79
C ASP A 529 14.87 30.75 -23.15
N ARG A 530 14.81 31.13 -21.86
CA ARG A 530 13.56 31.26 -21.08
C ARG A 530 12.51 32.23 -21.67
N GLY A 531 12.93 33.17 -22.52
CA GLY A 531 12.06 34.14 -23.20
C GLY A 531 11.88 33.90 -24.70
N SER A 532 12.63 32.97 -25.30
CA SER A 532 12.62 32.69 -26.74
C SER A 532 11.76 31.47 -27.11
N VAL A 533 11.41 30.64 -26.14
CA VAL A 533 10.59 29.42 -26.33
C VAL A 533 9.26 29.49 -25.59
N SER A 534 8.29 28.67 -26.01
CA SER A 534 7.04 28.48 -25.27
C SER A 534 7.31 27.90 -23.88
N ALA A 535 6.38 28.06 -22.92
CA ALA A 535 6.52 27.45 -21.59
C ALA A 535 6.77 25.92 -21.63
N ARG A 536 6.20 25.24 -22.63
CA ARG A 536 6.46 23.82 -22.90
C ARG A 536 7.89 23.59 -23.41
N GLY A 537 8.35 24.40 -24.35
CA GLY A 537 9.72 24.33 -24.88
C GLY A 537 10.77 24.63 -23.82
N TRP A 538 10.48 25.54 -22.90
CA TRP A 538 11.33 25.84 -21.74
C TRP A 538 11.54 24.59 -20.87
N LEU A 539 10.45 23.91 -20.49
CA LEU A 539 10.52 22.68 -19.70
C LEU A 539 11.27 21.57 -20.42
N GLU A 540 11.04 21.39 -21.72
CA GLU A 540 11.75 20.40 -22.55
C GLU A 540 13.27 20.66 -22.55
N THR A 541 13.71 21.94 -22.63
CA THR A 541 15.13 22.31 -22.53
C THR A 541 15.72 22.06 -21.14
N VAL A 542 15.00 22.39 -20.07
CA VAL A 542 15.46 22.13 -18.69
C VAL A 542 15.57 20.62 -18.42
N GLU A 543 14.58 19.83 -18.82
CA GLU A 543 14.60 18.36 -18.68
C GLU A 543 15.78 17.73 -19.45
N ALA A 544 16.03 18.19 -20.67
CA ALA A 544 17.18 17.73 -21.46
C ALA A 544 18.52 18.08 -20.79
N GLY A 545 18.65 19.26 -20.20
CA GLY A 545 19.87 19.70 -19.49
C GLY A 545 20.08 18.98 -18.15
N ALA A 546 19.01 18.57 -17.48
CA ALA A 546 19.07 17.90 -16.18
C ALA A 546 19.52 16.45 -16.29
N GLY A 547 19.20 15.80 -17.42
CA GLY A 547 19.51 14.39 -17.69
C GLY A 547 18.54 13.42 -17.00
N GLU A 548 18.60 12.14 -17.41
CA GLU A 548 17.66 11.09 -16.95
C GLU A 548 17.67 10.91 -15.42
N GLU A 549 18.78 11.26 -14.75
CA GLU A 549 18.98 11.08 -13.31
C GLU A 549 17.98 11.86 -12.44
N VAL A 550 17.51 13.01 -12.91
CA VAL A 550 16.59 13.91 -12.15
C VAL A 550 15.41 14.41 -12.98
N GLY A 551 15.16 13.86 -14.18
CA GLY A 551 14.05 14.28 -15.05
C GLY A 551 12.69 14.26 -14.36
N SER A 552 12.42 13.21 -13.57
CA SER A 552 11.18 13.12 -12.77
C SER A 552 11.03 14.24 -11.73
N LEU A 553 12.14 14.74 -11.17
CA LEU A 553 12.13 15.87 -10.23
C LEU A 553 11.84 17.18 -10.96
N VAL A 554 12.34 17.37 -12.18
CA VAL A 554 12.02 18.57 -12.99
C VAL A 554 10.51 18.61 -13.31
N SER A 555 9.92 17.48 -13.73
CA SER A 555 8.49 17.43 -14.02
C SER A 555 7.64 17.63 -12.75
N GLU A 556 8.09 17.15 -11.59
CA GLU A 556 7.47 17.41 -10.28
C GLU A 556 7.50 18.91 -9.94
N LEU A 557 8.68 19.54 -10.05
CA LEU A 557 8.87 20.97 -9.78
C LEU A 557 8.05 21.85 -10.72
N ALA A 558 7.79 21.41 -11.96
CA ALA A 558 6.99 22.14 -12.94
C ALA A 558 5.47 22.10 -12.69
N MET A 559 4.98 21.11 -11.95
CA MET A 559 3.54 20.86 -11.77
C MET A 559 3.06 21.09 -10.33
N ALA A 560 3.98 21.10 -9.36
CA ALA A 560 3.67 21.30 -7.96
C ALA A 560 3.06 22.70 -7.70
N PRO A 561 2.02 22.83 -6.86
CA PRO A 561 1.48 24.13 -6.50
C PRO A 561 2.53 24.93 -5.72
N LEU A 562 2.72 26.20 -6.10
CA LEU A 562 3.57 27.10 -5.33
C LEU A 562 2.95 27.35 -3.94
N GLN A 563 3.80 27.35 -2.92
CA GLN A 563 3.40 27.81 -1.57
C GLN A 563 3.22 29.34 -1.51
N ALA A 564 3.77 30.08 -2.49
CA ALA A 564 3.65 31.52 -2.60
C ALA A 564 2.22 31.93 -2.98
N LEU A 565 1.69 32.97 -2.33
CA LEU A 565 0.47 33.62 -2.79
C LEU A 565 0.72 34.25 -4.18
N PRO A 566 -0.19 34.06 -5.15
CA PRO A 566 -0.05 34.66 -6.47
C PRO A 566 -0.22 36.19 -6.38
N ASP A 567 0.65 36.96 -7.05
CA ASP A 567 0.45 38.41 -7.21
C ASP A 567 -0.83 38.63 -8.07
N PRO A 568 -1.85 39.34 -7.56
CA PRO A 568 -3.10 39.56 -8.27
C PRO A 568 -2.98 40.23 -9.64
N ARG A 569 -1.84 40.88 -9.93
CA ARG A 569 -1.60 41.61 -11.18
C ARG A 569 -0.85 40.79 -12.23
N THR A 570 0.08 39.93 -11.80
CA THR A 570 0.94 39.17 -12.73
C THR A 570 0.56 37.69 -12.82
N GLY A 571 -0.19 37.17 -11.84
CA GLY A 571 -0.53 35.75 -11.74
C GLY A 571 0.64 34.84 -11.35
N GLY A 572 1.84 35.39 -11.15
CA GLY A 572 3.05 34.68 -10.73
C GLY A 572 3.34 34.85 -9.23
N PRO A 573 4.46 34.31 -8.72
CA PRO A 573 4.83 34.42 -7.31
C PRO A 573 5.05 35.89 -6.89
N ASP A 574 4.68 36.21 -5.65
CA ASP A 574 4.94 37.52 -5.05
C ASP A 574 6.46 37.85 -5.05
N GLN A 575 6.81 39.01 -5.60
CA GLN A 575 8.21 39.42 -5.79
C GLN A 575 8.97 39.64 -4.47
N ARG A 576 8.30 39.97 -3.37
CA ARG A 576 8.94 40.05 -2.06
C ARG A 576 9.25 38.66 -1.51
N TYR A 577 8.38 37.69 -1.80
CA TYR A 577 8.62 36.29 -1.45
C TYR A 577 9.81 35.70 -2.21
N VAL A 578 9.90 35.98 -3.52
CA VAL A 578 11.05 35.57 -4.35
C VAL A 578 12.36 36.16 -3.80
N ALA A 579 12.39 37.46 -3.50
CA ALA A 579 13.56 38.12 -2.95
C ALA A 579 13.98 37.57 -1.57
N ASP A 580 13.03 37.35 -0.66
CA ASP A 580 13.31 36.77 0.67
C ASP A 580 13.89 35.35 0.56
N LEU A 581 13.35 34.53 -0.36
CA LEU A 581 13.84 33.18 -0.58
C LEU A 581 15.27 33.17 -1.16
N LEU A 582 15.56 34.03 -2.14
CA LEU A 582 16.91 34.21 -2.68
C LEU A 582 17.90 34.66 -1.59
N THR A 583 17.55 35.67 -0.80
CA THR A 583 18.40 36.17 0.30
C THR A 583 18.70 35.07 1.30
N ARG A 584 17.69 34.31 1.76
CA ARG A 584 17.89 33.23 2.74
C ARG A 584 18.75 32.09 2.19
N THR A 585 18.55 31.69 0.94
CA THR A 585 19.38 30.66 0.30
C THR A 585 20.85 31.09 0.23
N ARG A 586 21.12 32.36 -0.09
CA ARG A 586 22.47 32.92 -0.07
C ARG A 586 23.08 32.96 1.33
N GLU A 587 22.30 33.34 2.34
CA GLU A 587 22.78 33.36 3.73
C GLU A 587 23.24 31.98 4.22
N VAL A 588 22.47 30.93 3.90
CA VAL A 588 22.80 29.54 4.24
C VAL A 588 24.09 29.12 3.54
N ALA A 589 24.21 29.38 2.23
CA ALA A 589 25.40 29.05 1.45
C ALA A 589 26.66 29.78 1.96
N LEU A 590 26.56 31.09 2.25
CA LEU A 590 27.66 31.87 2.81
C LEU A 590 28.06 31.37 4.21
N SER A 591 27.09 31.07 5.07
CA SER A 591 27.34 30.54 6.42
C SER A 591 28.08 29.21 6.37
N ARG A 592 27.71 28.33 5.43
CA ARG A 592 28.39 27.06 5.19
C ARG A 592 29.82 27.27 4.69
N ARG A 593 30.04 28.15 3.71
CA ARG A 593 31.39 28.46 3.21
C ARG A 593 32.28 29.04 4.30
N ILE A 594 31.75 29.94 5.14
CA ILE A 594 32.45 30.47 6.32
C ILE A 594 32.88 29.33 7.25
N ALA A 595 31.98 28.38 7.56
CA ALA A 595 32.31 27.23 8.40
C ALA A 595 33.38 26.32 7.78
N GLU A 596 33.29 26.06 6.46
CA GLU A 596 34.27 25.26 5.71
C GLU A 596 35.66 25.93 5.68
N THR A 597 35.72 27.23 5.35
CA THR A 597 36.95 28.04 5.34
C THR A 597 37.56 28.17 6.74
N THR A 598 36.73 28.34 7.78
CA THR A 598 37.19 28.36 9.18
C THR A 598 37.81 27.01 9.57
N GLY A 599 37.15 25.90 9.24
CA GLY A 599 37.70 24.57 9.50
C GLY A 599 38.97 24.29 8.70
N ALA A 600 39.06 24.76 7.45
CA ALA A 600 40.26 24.63 6.62
C ALA A 600 41.44 25.45 7.17
N MET A 601 41.17 26.66 7.69
CA MET A 601 42.16 27.52 8.32
C MET A 601 42.73 26.89 9.60
N GLN A 602 41.86 26.37 10.49
CA GLN A 602 42.27 25.67 11.72
C GLN A 602 43.15 24.44 11.44
N ARG A 603 42.89 23.72 10.33
CA ARG A 603 43.73 22.59 9.91
C ARG A 603 45.07 23.05 9.32
N ALA A 604 45.12 24.20 8.66
CA ALA A 604 46.33 24.74 8.02
C ALA A 604 47.28 25.43 9.01
N GLU A 605 46.80 25.85 10.19
CA GLU A 605 47.59 26.52 11.24
C GLU A 605 48.81 25.71 11.70
N ALA A 606 48.80 24.38 11.57
CA ALA A 606 49.91 23.52 11.96
C ALA A 606 50.95 23.28 10.83
N ASP A 607 50.56 23.42 9.56
CA ASP A 607 51.29 22.83 8.43
C ASP A 607 51.71 23.83 7.32
N ASP A 608 51.00 24.96 7.13
CA ASP A 608 51.28 25.90 6.03
C ASP A 608 50.85 27.36 6.36
N PRO A 609 51.78 28.19 6.87
CA PRO A 609 51.51 29.59 7.21
C PRO A 609 51.08 30.46 6.01
N GLY A 610 51.52 30.14 4.80
CA GLY A 610 51.16 30.89 3.59
C GLY A 610 49.70 30.66 3.20
N ARG A 611 49.21 29.43 3.36
CA ARG A 611 47.82 29.05 3.14
C ARG A 611 46.86 29.64 4.18
N VAL A 612 47.32 29.80 5.43
CA VAL A 612 46.54 30.45 6.50
C VAL A 612 46.23 31.91 6.13
N HIS A 613 47.20 32.66 5.60
CA HIS A 613 46.97 34.04 5.19
C HIS A 613 45.91 34.15 4.09
N THR A 614 45.99 33.31 3.06
CA THR A 614 45.02 33.28 1.96
C THR A 614 43.60 32.97 2.46
N LEU A 615 43.45 31.95 3.32
CA LEU A 615 42.17 31.56 3.89
C LEU A 615 41.59 32.63 4.83
N ALA A 616 42.44 33.38 5.56
CA ALA A 616 42.01 34.48 6.41
C ALA A 616 41.45 35.66 5.61
N VAL A 617 42.07 35.99 4.46
CA VAL A 617 41.56 37.01 3.53
C VAL A 617 40.21 36.57 2.94
N GLU A 618 40.10 35.31 2.51
CA GLU A 618 38.85 34.75 2.00
C GLU A 618 37.73 34.77 3.06
N LEU A 619 38.03 34.34 4.29
CA LEU A 619 37.08 34.32 5.40
C LEU A 619 36.55 35.73 5.73
N THR A 620 37.44 36.73 5.77
CA THR A 620 37.06 38.13 6.00
C THR A 620 36.15 38.66 4.89
N GLY A 621 36.43 38.27 3.63
CA GLY A 621 35.59 38.59 2.48
C GLY A 621 34.18 38.00 2.60
N LEU A 622 34.07 36.71 2.91
CA LEU A 622 32.78 36.02 3.09
C LEU A 622 31.97 36.59 4.26
N GLN A 623 32.62 36.90 5.38
CA GLN A 623 31.97 37.53 6.54
C GLN A 623 31.44 38.93 6.22
N SER A 624 32.21 39.72 5.45
CA SER A 624 31.79 41.05 5.00
C SER A 624 30.63 40.98 3.99
N GLU A 625 30.60 39.97 3.14
CA GLU A 625 29.49 39.70 2.23
C GLU A 625 28.21 39.31 2.97
N LEU A 626 28.30 38.37 3.92
CA LEU A 626 27.17 37.97 4.76
C LEU A 626 26.61 39.14 5.59
N ALA A 627 27.50 40.01 6.12
CA ALA A 627 27.10 41.20 6.85
C ALA A 627 26.34 42.20 5.97
N ARG A 628 26.81 42.44 4.73
CA ARG A 628 26.11 43.31 3.76
C ARG A 628 24.74 42.77 3.37
N LEU A 629 24.65 41.46 3.15
CA LEU A 629 23.40 40.77 2.81
C LEU A 629 22.35 40.95 3.92
N ARG A 630 22.74 40.76 5.19
CA ARG A 630 21.88 40.95 6.36
C ARG A 630 21.46 42.40 6.61
N MET A 631 22.29 43.36 6.22
CA MET A 631 21.99 44.79 6.34
C MET A 631 21.09 45.30 5.20
N GLY A 632 20.76 44.46 4.20
CA GLY A 632 19.96 44.85 3.04
C GLY A 632 20.67 45.83 2.10
N VAL A 633 22.00 45.87 2.13
CA VAL A 633 22.86 46.74 1.29
C VAL A 633 23.48 45.92 0.15
N ALA A 634 22.72 44.94 -0.36
CA ALA A 634 23.19 43.96 -1.35
C ALA A 634 23.20 44.54 -2.77
#